data_AF-A0A9D5NJW9-F1
#
_entry.id   AF-A0A9D5NJW9-F1
#
_cell.length_a   1.000
_cell.length_b   1.000
_cell.length_c   1.000
_cell.angle_alpha   90.00
_cell.angle_beta   90.00
_cell.angle_gamma   90.00
#
_symmetry.space_group_name_H-M   'P 1'
#
loop_
_entity.id
_entity.type
_entity.pdbx_description
1 polymer ?
#
loop_
_entity_poly.entity_id
_entity_poly.type
_entity_poly.pdbx_seq_one_letter_code
_entity_poly.pdbx_strand_id
1 'polypeptide(L)'
;MKNKTFLTLAFACLAAASCLSETEAPCTPEVPAGDEILMTKLTGNPSVDHMKGNLLVFLDEETTLRIESEGIGTVASELFSEVEAYDFRPALRSFPKNRELARELGLHRWFSVSFDEEIPTYTFAAAVARRPEVCALQFNSHPKLASDLKAVPFSVTPGLSAAARGEGIPFNDPLNENQWGLVNTGDKSIAKTAREGADVGVKDAWALTAGTPDVVVAVCDAPVKYTHPDLADNMWINEAEKNGAAGVDDDGNGYVDDIHGYNFYSDGPIKWDAEGESGHGTHVAGIIAAVNGNGIGVSSIAGGSGNGDGVRLMSCQLFEGYNAGADREMAEAFIYAADNGACIAQCSYGYPANIFSSDDQYTSTLPLEYSALRYFTDPENCNHPSIGSNLVIYAAGNEAAANSDYPGALPLCVSVTALGPDYLPAGYTNYGRGCNIAAPGGDFWIGEDVSGDHNRCMILSTSISEAVSDYAWMEGSSQACPHVSGVAALGISYAGKLGKKFTGDQFRDILLTSVNDINYLLTDGVKPYGEYTFGLRTYHNRMGTGAIDAWKLLMQIEGTPSVMVKAGQMCSVDISEYFGESAKDLTYLDIDVSTEARKALGLASAPMIEGGALKIYCTKSASAKITVSAIAGGSQLGGGDKTGGTEIKREISIVSRGVYSTNGGWL
;
A
#
# COMPACT_ATOMS: atom_id res chain seq x y z
N MET A 1 -19.66 44.19 -68.05
CA MET A 1 -19.23 42.81 -68.34
C MET A 1 -19.64 41.93 -67.16
N LYS A 2 -20.60 41.02 -67.41
CA LYS A 2 -21.06 39.83 -66.66
C LYS A 2 -21.03 39.89 -65.11
N ASN A 3 -22.18 40.21 -64.49
CA ASN A 3 -23.21 39.29 -63.90
C ASN A 3 -22.88 38.90 -62.45
N LYS A 4 -23.50 39.52 -61.43
CA LYS A 4 -24.86 39.31 -60.86
C LYS A 4 -24.92 38.25 -59.74
N THR A 5 -25.05 38.74 -58.50
CA THR A 5 -26.20 38.54 -57.58
C THR A 5 -26.49 37.16 -56.96
N PHE A 6 -26.37 37.09 -55.62
CA PHE A 6 -27.15 36.35 -54.59
C PHE A 6 -27.34 34.82 -54.71
N LEU A 7 -27.08 34.06 -53.64
CA LEU A 7 -28.09 33.62 -52.64
C LEU A 7 -27.47 32.74 -51.53
N THR A 8 -27.96 32.99 -50.31
CA THR A 8 -27.93 32.31 -49.01
C THR A 8 -27.48 30.83 -48.90
N LEU A 9 -26.63 30.53 -47.90
CA LEU A 9 -26.75 29.31 -47.08
C LEU A 9 -26.08 29.50 -45.70
N ALA A 10 -26.82 29.17 -44.65
CA ALA A 10 -26.38 29.14 -43.26
C ALA A 10 -25.79 27.76 -42.92
N PHE A 11 -24.68 27.69 -42.19
CA PHE A 11 -24.21 26.56 -41.35
C PHE A 11 -23.09 27.14 -40.45
N ALA A 12 -23.35 27.32 -39.15
CA ALA A 12 -23.18 26.37 -38.05
C ALA A 12 -21.73 26.29 -37.52
N CYS A 13 -21.63 26.45 -36.20
CA CYS A 13 -20.41 26.48 -35.38
C CYS A 13 -19.55 25.23 -35.57
N LEU A 14 -18.22 25.41 -35.65
CA LEU A 14 -17.20 24.61 -34.97
C LEU A 14 -15.82 25.20 -35.30
N ALA A 15 -15.20 25.82 -34.31
CA ALA A 15 -13.79 26.20 -34.34
C ALA A 15 -13.19 25.88 -32.96
N ALA A 16 -12.56 24.71 -32.86
CA ALA A 16 -11.50 24.37 -31.91
C ALA A 16 -11.15 22.88 -32.08
N ALA A 17 -10.19 22.57 -32.94
CA ALA A 17 -9.47 21.30 -32.96
C ALA A 17 -8.18 21.48 -33.77
N SER A 18 -7.11 21.94 -33.12
CA SER A 18 -5.76 21.86 -33.68
C SER A 18 -4.70 21.96 -32.57
N CYS A 19 -4.50 20.85 -31.87
CA CYS A 19 -3.22 20.32 -31.39
C CYS A 19 -3.52 18.99 -30.70
N LEU A 20 -3.99 18.01 -31.49
CA LEU A 20 -3.85 16.61 -31.15
C LEU A 20 -2.43 16.25 -31.56
N SER A 21 -1.58 15.90 -30.60
CA SER A 21 -0.39 15.10 -30.88
C SER A 21 -0.84 13.88 -31.66
N GLU A 22 -0.18 13.61 -32.79
CA GLU A 22 -0.40 12.41 -33.59
C GLU A 22 -0.29 11.20 -32.65
N THR A 23 -1.43 10.64 -32.30
CA THR A 23 -1.50 9.28 -31.79
C THR A 23 -1.04 8.41 -32.95
N GLU A 24 0.21 7.96 -32.91
CA GLU A 24 0.56 6.72 -33.58
C GLU A 24 -0.50 5.70 -33.14
N ALA A 25 -1.26 5.19 -34.11
CA ALA A 25 -2.08 4.02 -33.86
C ALA A 25 -1.17 2.97 -33.21
N PRO A 26 -1.59 2.25 -32.16
CA PRO A 26 -0.78 1.19 -31.60
C PRO A 26 -0.46 0.25 -32.76
N CYS A 27 0.82 0.21 -33.13
CA CYS A 27 1.33 -0.80 -34.03
C CYS A 27 1.15 -2.10 -33.25
N THR A 28 0.02 -2.78 -33.44
CA THR A 28 -0.13 -4.17 -33.01
C THR A 28 1.01 -4.90 -33.70
N PRO A 29 2.04 -5.41 -33.00
CA PRO A 29 2.93 -6.34 -33.65
C PRO A 29 2.04 -7.47 -34.15
N GLU A 30 2.01 -7.66 -35.47
CA GLU A 30 1.34 -8.80 -36.08
C GLU A 30 1.99 -10.03 -35.46
N VAL A 31 1.29 -10.68 -34.52
CA VAL A 31 1.64 -12.02 -34.09
C VAL A 31 1.54 -12.87 -35.36
N PRO A 32 2.63 -13.47 -35.86
CA PRO A 32 2.57 -14.31 -37.05
C PRO A 32 1.58 -15.44 -36.79
N ALA A 33 0.43 -15.38 -37.46
CA ALA A 33 -0.54 -16.46 -37.43
C ALA A 33 0.13 -17.72 -38.03
N GLY A 34 0.35 -18.77 -37.22
CA GLY A 34 0.71 -20.08 -37.76
C GLY A 34 1.63 -21.00 -36.97
N ASP A 35 2.22 -20.61 -35.83
CA ASP A 35 3.02 -21.54 -35.01
C ASP A 35 2.22 -22.04 -33.79
N GLU A 36 1.41 -23.08 -33.99
CA GLU A 36 0.54 -23.67 -32.96
C GLU A 36 1.33 -24.10 -31.71
N ILE A 37 2.58 -24.56 -31.86
CA ILE A 37 3.41 -24.98 -30.72
C ILE A 37 3.82 -23.78 -29.88
N LEU A 38 4.27 -22.70 -30.53
CA LEU A 38 4.66 -21.48 -29.81
C LEU A 38 3.48 -20.90 -29.03
N MET A 39 2.30 -20.84 -29.64
CA MET A 39 1.09 -20.31 -28.99
C MET A 39 0.65 -21.08 -27.75
N THR A 40 1.07 -22.35 -27.60
CA THR A 40 0.78 -23.15 -26.41
C THR A 40 1.79 -22.96 -25.28
N LYS A 41 2.97 -22.38 -25.56
CA LYS A 41 4.08 -22.26 -24.60
C LYS A 41 4.45 -20.82 -24.26
N LEU A 42 4.29 -19.89 -25.20
CA LEU A 42 4.67 -18.49 -25.00
C LEU A 42 3.57 -17.73 -24.25
N THR A 43 3.97 -17.18 -23.12
CA THR A 43 3.20 -16.30 -22.25
C THR A 43 3.87 -14.92 -22.22
N GLY A 44 3.17 -13.93 -21.69
CA GLY A 44 3.54 -12.52 -21.83
C GLY A 44 2.72 -11.82 -22.90
N ASN A 45 2.63 -10.49 -22.82
CA ASN A 45 1.90 -9.68 -23.78
C ASN A 45 2.89 -8.85 -24.60
N PRO A 46 2.98 -9.03 -25.94
CA PRO A 46 3.91 -8.27 -26.78
C PRO A 46 3.58 -6.77 -26.87
N SER A 47 2.41 -6.33 -26.37
CA SER A 47 2.06 -4.91 -26.23
C SER A 47 2.55 -4.27 -24.91
N VAL A 48 3.11 -5.08 -24.01
CA VAL A 48 3.82 -4.60 -22.83
C VAL A 48 5.30 -4.44 -23.19
N ASP A 49 5.91 -3.36 -22.72
CA ASP A 49 7.34 -3.12 -22.89
C ASP A 49 8.12 -4.30 -22.31
N HIS A 50 9.03 -4.88 -23.10
CA HIS A 50 9.79 -6.06 -22.73
C HIS A 50 11.24 -5.93 -23.16
N MET A 51 12.12 -6.59 -22.42
CA MET A 51 13.55 -6.58 -22.73
C MET A 51 13.82 -7.24 -24.08
N LYS A 52 14.46 -6.50 -24.97
CA LYS A 52 15.00 -7.04 -26.24
C LYS A 52 16.19 -7.94 -25.94
N GLY A 53 16.37 -8.97 -26.76
CA GLY A 53 17.50 -9.91 -26.59
C GLY A 53 17.43 -10.75 -25.31
N ASN A 54 16.29 -10.79 -24.60
CA ASN A 54 16.10 -11.60 -23.40
C ASN A 54 14.78 -12.37 -23.43
N LEU A 55 14.79 -13.61 -22.93
CA LEU A 55 13.60 -14.45 -22.79
C LEU A 55 13.71 -15.31 -21.53
N LEU A 56 12.59 -15.47 -20.82
CA LEU A 56 12.49 -16.41 -19.70
C LEU A 56 11.99 -17.76 -20.21
N VAL A 57 12.67 -18.82 -19.79
CA VAL A 57 12.42 -20.21 -20.21
C VAL A 57 12.12 -21.07 -19.01
N PHE A 58 10.97 -21.74 -19.03
CA PHE A 58 10.57 -22.71 -18.02
C PHE A 58 10.83 -24.12 -18.54
N LEU A 59 11.74 -24.86 -17.90
CA LEU A 59 12.15 -26.20 -18.33
C LEU A 59 11.39 -27.31 -17.59
N ASP A 60 11.40 -28.53 -18.12
CA ASP A 60 10.95 -29.71 -17.37
C ASP A 60 11.91 -30.09 -16.22
N GLU A 61 11.40 -30.89 -15.28
CA GLU A 61 12.15 -31.32 -14.09
C GLU A 61 13.36 -32.21 -14.44
N GLU A 62 13.25 -33.03 -15.49
CA GLU A 62 14.35 -33.90 -15.89
C GLU A 62 15.54 -33.08 -16.40
N THR A 63 15.28 -32.02 -17.16
CA THR A 63 16.28 -31.11 -17.69
C THR A 63 16.93 -30.29 -16.59
N THR A 64 16.19 -29.84 -15.57
CA THR A 64 16.81 -29.15 -14.43
C THR A 64 17.74 -30.06 -13.63
N LEU A 65 17.36 -31.33 -13.41
CA LEU A 65 18.22 -32.33 -12.78
C LEU A 65 19.48 -32.62 -13.62
N ARG A 66 19.36 -32.60 -14.95
CA ARG A 66 20.52 -32.69 -15.87
C ARG A 66 21.42 -31.46 -15.73
N ILE A 67 20.88 -30.25 -15.62
CA ILE A 67 21.68 -29.04 -15.38
C ILE A 67 22.47 -29.15 -14.07
N GLU A 68 21.86 -29.66 -13.00
CA GLU A 68 22.52 -29.88 -11.71
C GLU A 68 23.65 -30.94 -11.78
N SER A 69 23.53 -31.95 -12.65
CA SER A 69 24.45 -33.09 -12.70
C SER A 69 25.51 -33.03 -13.81
N GLU A 70 25.14 -32.57 -15.00
CA GLU A 70 25.97 -32.48 -16.21
C GLU A 70 26.56 -31.09 -16.43
N GLY A 71 26.03 -30.08 -15.73
CA GLY A 71 26.42 -28.68 -15.83
C GLY A 71 25.64 -27.91 -16.90
N ILE A 72 25.35 -26.65 -16.59
CA ILE A 72 24.47 -25.79 -17.41
C ILE A 72 24.95 -25.61 -18.86
N GLY A 73 26.27 -25.51 -19.09
CA GLY A 73 26.84 -25.31 -20.42
C GLY A 73 26.61 -26.49 -21.37
N THR A 74 26.61 -27.72 -20.84
CA THR A 74 26.33 -28.94 -21.62
C THR A 74 24.89 -28.89 -22.14
N VAL A 75 23.93 -28.67 -21.23
CA VAL A 75 22.50 -28.61 -21.57
C VAL A 75 22.19 -27.40 -22.46
N ALA A 76 22.82 -26.25 -22.22
CA ALA A 76 22.68 -25.06 -23.06
C ALA A 76 23.02 -25.34 -24.53
N SER A 77 24.13 -26.04 -24.77
CA SER A 77 24.59 -26.37 -26.13
C SER A 77 23.62 -27.28 -26.89
N GLU A 78 22.84 -28.10 -26.17
CA GLU A 78 21.81 -28.97 -26.74
C GLU A 78 20.48 -28.24 -26.98
N LEU A 79 20.06 -27.40 -26.01
CA LEU A 79 18.81 -26.65 -26.08
C LEU A 79 18.83 -25.59 -27.18
N PHE A 80 19.96 -24.89 -27.32
CA PHE A 80 20.13 -23.77 -28.26
C PHE A 80 20.96 -24.16 -29.47
N SER A 81 21.02 -25.44 -29.85
CA SER A 81 21.83 -25.89 -31.01
C SER A 81 21.40 -25.27 -32.36
N GLU A 82 20.19 -24.73 -32.43
CA GLU A 82 19.58 -24.14 -33.64
C GLU A 82 19.49 -22.60 -33.59
N VAL A 83 19.84 -21.97 -32.47
CA VAL A 83 19.76 -20.52 -32.27
C VAL A 83 20.94 -20.00 -31.45
N GLU A 84 21.42 -18.80 -31.77
CA GLU A 84 22.56 -18.23 -31.04
C GLU A 84 22.10 -17.57 -29.74
N ALA A 85 22.37 -18.25 -28.61
CA ALA A 85 22.26 -17.69 -27.26
C ALA A 85 23.66 -17.51 -26.69
N TYR A 86 23.95 -16.34 -26.11
CA TYR A 86 25.27 -16.05 -25.52
C TYR A 86 25.29 -16.14 -24.00
N ASP A 87 24.13 -16.10 -23.34
CA ASP A 87 23.99 -16.34 -21.90
C ASP A 87 22.79 -17.23 -21.62
N PHE A 88 22.96 -18.17 -20.70
CA PHE A 88 21.91 -19.05 -20.20
C PHE A 88 22.19 -19.37 -18.73
N ARG A 89 21.31 -18.89 -17.86
CA ARG A 89 21.49 -18.97 -16.41
C ARG A 89 20.16 -19.13 -15.69
N PRO A 90 20.14 -19.64 -14.44
CA PRO A 90 18.94 -19.60 -13.61
C PRO A 90 18.34 -18.19 -13.60
N ALA A 91 17.02 -18.10 -13.64
CA ALA A 91 16.32 -16.82 -13.59
C ALA A 91 16.51 -16.14 -12.24
N LEU A 92 16.67 -16.92 -11.16
CA LEU A 92 16.95 -16.40 -9.83
C LEU A 92 18.45 -16.43 -9.56
N ARG A 93 19.00 -15.31 -9.10
CA ARG A 93 20.40 -15.16 -8.69
C ARG A 93 20.82 -16.19 -7.65
N SER A 94 20.08 -16.27 -6.55
CA SER A 94 20.28 -17.24 -5.49
C SER A 94 19.02 -18.08 -5.32
N PHE A 95 19.21 -19.35 -4.98
CA PHE A 95 18.07 -20.23 -4.79
C PHE A 95 17.42 -19.96 -3.41
N PRO A 96 16.09 -19.86 -3.31
CA PRO A 96 15.43 -19.40 -2.08
C PRO A 96 15.78 -20.24 -0.84
N LYS A 97 15.79 -19.62 0.33
CA LYS A 97 16.12 -20.27 1.62
C LYS A 97 15.18 -21.44 1.92
N ASN A 98 13.87 -21.29 1.71
CA ASN A 98 12.91 -22.40 1.76
C ASN A 98 12.91 -23.18 0.44
N ARG A 99 13.88 -24.10 0.31
CA ARG A 99 14.11 -24.88 -0.91
C ARG A 99 12.97 -25.81 -1.30
N GLU A 100 12.21 -26.30 -0.32
CA GLU A 100 11.11 -27.24 -0.56
C GLU A 100 9.94 -26.51 -1.22
N LEU A 101 9.46 -25.43 -0.59
CA LEU A 101 8.42 -24.57 -1.15
C LEU A 101 8.83 -23.98 -2.51
N ALA A 102 10.08 -23.52 -2.65
CA ALA A 102 10.57 -22.99 -3.91
C ALA A 102 10.50 -24.02 -5.06
N ARG A 103 10.79 -25.29 -4.77
CA ARG A 103 10.66 -26.38 -5.75
C ARG A 103 9.20 -26.74 -6.03
N GLU A 104 8.34 -26.73 -5.01
CA GLU A 104 6.90 -26.92 -5.20
C GLU A 104 6.29 -25.86 -6.13
N LEU A 105 6.74 -24.61 -5.98
CA LEU A 105 6.35 -23.48 -6.82
C LEU A 105 7.06 -23.47 -8.18
N GLY A 106 7.99 -24.41 -8.43
CA GLY A 106 8.72 -24.53 -9.69
C GLY A 106 9.76 -23.43 -9.94
N LEU A 107 10.17 -22.67 -8.93
CA LEU A 107 11.10 -21.55 -9.08
C LEU A 107 12.48 -22.00 -9.62
N HIS A 108 12.90 -23.25 -9.33
CA HIS A 108 14.15 -23.83 -9.85
C HIS A 108 14.14 -24.12 -11.34
N ARG A 109 12.97 -24.07 -11.98
CA ARG A 109 12.78 -24.43 -13.39
C ARG A 109 12.80 -23.23 -14.32
N TRP A 110 12.89 -22.02 -13.77
CA TRP A 110 12.98 -20.79 -14.54
C TRP A 110 14.44 -20.42 -14.84
N PHE A 111 14.70 -20.11 -16.11
CA PHE A 111 15.99 -19.69 -16.62
C PHE A 111 15.83 -18.41 -17.44
N SER A 112 16.87 -17.57 -17.43
CA SER A 112 16.98 -16.42 -18.32
C SER A 112 17.95 -16.75 -19.45
N VAL A 113 17.54 -16.45 -20.67
CA VAL A 113 18.34 -16.62 -21.88
C VAL A 113 18.56 -15.26 -22.51
N SER A 114 19.82 -14.94 -22.82
CA SER A 114 20.16 -13.73 -23.57
C SER A 114 20.72 -14.06 -24.95
N PHE A 115 20.28 -13.30 -25.94
CA PHE A 115 20.57 -13.47 -27.37
C PHE A 115 20.66 -12.09 -28.04
N ASP A 116 21.08 -12.05 -29.31
CA ASP A 116 21.24 -10.80 -30.06
C ASP A 116 19.94 -9.99 -30.09
N GLU A 117 19.99 -8.73 -29.66
CA GLU A 117 18.83 -7.84 -29.56
C GLU A 117 18.22 -7.48 -30.93
N GLU A 118 18.99 -7.66 -32.01
CA GLU A 118 18.51 -7.49 -33.39
C GLU A 118 17.62 -8.65 -33.85
N ILE A 119 17.67 -9.80 -33.15
CA ILE A 119 16.74 -10.90 -33.39
C ILE A 119 15.41 -10.54 -32.71
N PRO A 120 14.28 -10.48 -33.44
CA PRO A 120 12.99 -10.29 -32.79
C PRO A 120 12.75 -11.39 -31.75
N THR A 121 12.43 -11.01 -30.51
CA THR A 121 12.25 -11.96 -29.40
C THR A 121 11.25 -13.07 -29.74
N TYR A 122 10.20 -12.77 -30.51
CA TYR A 122 9.26 -13.78 -31.00
C TYR A 122 9.91 -14.83 -31.91
N THR A 123 10.83 -14.42 -32.80
CA THR A 123 11.55 -15.33 -33.68
C THR A 123 12.44 -16.29 -32.87
N PHE A 124 13.14 -15.77 -31.86
CA PHE A 124 13.92 -16.60 -30.96
C PHE A 124 13.02 -17.57 -30.16
N ALA A 125 11.92 -17.06 -29.60
CA ALA A 125 10.94 -17.86 -28.87
C ALA A 125 10.35 -18.99 -29.73
N ALA A 126 10.03 -18.73 -31.01
CA ALA A 126 9.52 -19.74 -31.94
C ALA A 126 10.47 -20.93 -32.15
N ALA A 127 11.77 -20.66 -32.19
CA ALA A 127 12.77 -21.71 -32.33
C ALA A 127 12.91 -22.52 -31.04
N VAL A 128 12.98 -21.84 -29.88
CA VAL A 128 13.14 -22.49 -28.58
C VAL A 128 11.88 -23.27 -28.17
N ALA A 129 10.68 -22.81 -28.51
CA ALA A 129 9.43 -23.47 -28.16
C ALA A 129 9.30 -24.90 -28.73
N ARG A 130 10.01 -25.21 -29.82
CA ARG A 130 9.99 -26.54 -30.46
C ARG A 130 10.75 -27.60 -29.67
N ARG A 131 11.57 -27.19 -28.70
CA ARG A 131 12.27 -28.08 -27.78
C ARG A 131 11.28 -28.79 -26.86
N PRO A 132 11.27 -30.14 -26.78
CA PRO A 132 10.40 -30.86 -25.86
C PRO A 132 10.68 -30.53 -24.39
N GLU A 133 11.93 -30.16 -24.07
CA GLU A 133 12.39 -29.80 -22.73
C GLU A 133 11.79 -28.48 -22.21
N VAL A 134 11.36 -27.61 -23.14
CA VAL A 134 10.79 -26.30 -22.84
C VAL A 134 9.30 -26.45 -22.58
N CYS A 135 8.89 -26.20 -21.34
CA CYS A 135 7.49 -26.28 -20.91
C CYS A 135 6.73 -24.98 -21.15
N ALA A 136 7.36 -23.84 -20.89
CA ALA A 136 6.79 -22.51 -21.14
C ALA A 136 7.89 -21.49 -21.45
N LEU A 137 7.49 -20.38 -22.06
CA LEU A 137 8.33 -19.22 -22.37
C LEU A 137 7.60 -17.99 -21.88
N GLN A 138 8.31 -17.01 -21.32
CA GLN A 138 7.72 -15.74 -20.87
C GLN A 138 8.56 -14.58 -21.40
N PHE A 139 7.91 -13.56 -21.98
CA PHE A 139 8.57 -12.27 -22.23
C PHE A 139 8.97 -11.63 -20.90
N ASN A 140 10.19 -11.11 -20.80
CA ASN A 140 10.64 -10.42 -19.60
C ASN A 140 10.20 -8.94 -19.67
N SER A 141 9.00 -8.66 -19.15
CA SER A 141 8.30 -7.38 -19.27
C SER A 141 8.65 -6.40 -18.15
N HIS A 142 8.34 -5.11 -18.36
CA HIS A 142 8.52 -4.05 -17.38
C HIS A 142 7.16 -3.57 -16.83
N PRO A 143 6.95 -3.57 -15.50
CA PRO A 143 5.81 -2.89 -14.91
C PRO A 143 6.00 -1.37 -14.95
N LYS A 144 4.96 -0.62 -14.61
CA LYS A 144 4.99 0.84 -14.49
C LYS A 144 4.80 1.26 -13.05
N LEU A 145 5.53 2.29 -12.66
CA LEU A 145 5.33 2.92 -11.36
C LEU A 145 3.95 3.59 -11.32
N ALA A 146 3.22 3.41 -10.22
CA ALA A 146 1.89 4.00 -10.00
C ALA A 146 2.01 5.45 -9.50
N SER A 147 2.76 6.27 -10.22
CA SER A 147 3.05 7.67 -9.89
C SER A 147 3.35 8.47 -11.16
N ASP A 148 3.05 9.77 -11.13
CA ASP A 148 3.49 10.70 -12.17
C ASP A 148 4.90 11.27 -11.92
N LEU A 149 5.57 10.84 -10.83
CA LEU A 149 6.87 11.30 -10.35
C LEU A 149 6.98 12.81 -10.10
N LYS A 150 5.84 13.51 -9.96
CA LYS A 150 5.86 14.94 -9.63
C LYS A 150 6.02 15.13 -8.14
N ALA A 151 7.24 15.52 -7.78
CA ALA A 151 7.61 15.92 -6.45
C ALA A 151 7.64 17.45 -6.36
N VAL A 152 6.77 18.04 -5.53
CA VAL A 152 6.79 19.48 -5.28
C VAL A 152 7.59 19.76 -4.00
N PRO A 153 8.68 20.54 -4.04
CA PRO A 153 9.54 20.73 -2.88
C PRO A 153 8.79 21.41 -1.73
N PHE A 154 8.95 20.88 -0.52
CA PHE A 154 8.49 21.57 0.67
C PHE A 154 9.45 22.73 0.97
N SER A 155 8.95 23.96 0.89
CA SER A 155 9.71 25.17 1.26
C SER A 155 9.14 25.78 2.53
N VAL A 156 9.95 25.86 3.59
CA VAL A 156 9.58 26.61 4.80
C VAL A 156 9.43 28.08 4.42
N THR A 157 8.23 28.63 4.54
CA THR A 157 8.03 30.07 4.33
C THR A 157 8.78 30.82 5.45
N PRO A 158 9.72 31.74 5.13
CA PRO A 158 10.44 32.49 6.15
C PRO A 158 9.48 33.30 7.03
N GLY A 159 9.38 32.97 8.33
CA GLY A 159 8.54 33.68 9.30
C GLY A 159 7.52 32.83 10.06
N LEU A 160 7.30 31.58 9.67
CA LEU A 160 6.61 30.58 10.50
C LEU A 160 7.64 29.90 11.41
N SER A 161 7.57 30.14 12.71
CA SER A 161 8.45 29.48 13.68
C SER A 161 8.19 27.98 13.72
N ALA A 162 9.25 27.18 13.68
CA ALA A 162 9.29 25.71 13.78
C ALA A 162 8.82 25.14 15.15
N ALA A 163 7.68 25.58 15.68
CA ALA A 163 7.26 25.23 17.05
C ALA A 163 5.74 25.10 17.25
N ALA A 164 4.93 25.03 16.19
CA ALA A 164 3.56 24.60 16.35
C ALA A 164 3.54 23.07 16.38
N ARG A 165 3.39 22.47 17.57
CA ARG A 165 2.97 21.06 17.65
C ARG A 165 1.66 20.93 16.88
N GLY A 166 1.63 20.09 15.84
CA GLY A 166 0.39 19.78 15.14
C GLY A 166 -0.70 19.42 16.16
N GLU A 167 -1.88 20.03 16.06
CA GLU A 167 -2.88 19.91 17.11
C GLU A 167 -3.29 18.43 17.30
N GLY A 168 -2.83 17.84 18.40
CA GLY A 168 -3.15 16.47 18.76
C GLY A 168 -2.16 15.39 18.32
N ILE A 169 -1.11 15.70 17.57
CA ILE A 169 -0.02 14.73 17.33
C ILE A 169 0.90 14.69 18.59
N PRO A 170 1.20 13.51 19.16
CA PRO A 170 1.99 13.41 20.39
C PRO A 170 3.49 13.69 20.19
N PHE A 171 3.96 13.65 18.95
CA PHE A 171 5.36 13.84 18.58
C PHE A 171 5.69 15.32 18.27
N ASN A 172 6.95 15.69 18.45
CA ASN A 172 7.44 17.06 18.35
C ASN A 172 7.98 17.43 16.96
N ASP A 173 7.71 16.62 15.94
CA ASP A 173 8.22 16.83 14.59
C ASP A 173 7.61 18.12 13.99
N PRO A 174 8.44 19.02 13.44
CA PRO A 174 8.05 20.38 13.09
C PRO A 174 7.09 20.47 11.89
N LEU A 175 7.02 19.45 11.02
CA LEU A 175 6.17 19.47 9.83
C LEU A 175 4.80 18.80 10.04
N ASN A 176 4.50 18.35 11.27
CA ASN A 176 3.26 17.63 11.61
C ASN A 176 1.97 18.38 11.26
N GLU A 177 1.97 19.72 11.31
CA GLU A 177 0.80 20.53 10.93
C GLU A 177 0.42 20.44 9.44
N ASN A 178 1.31 19.88 8.62
CA ASN A 178 1.17 19.74 7.17
C ASN A 178 0.75 18.30 6.76
N GLN A 179 0.65 17.38 7.71
CA GLN A 179 0.38 15.96 7.45
C GLN A 179 -1.07 15.58 7.76
N TRP A 180 -2.00 16.12 6.97
CA TRP A 180 -3.43 15.87 7.14
C TRP A 180 -3.79 14.37 7.08
N GLY A 181 -3.03 13.56 6.34
CA GLY A 181 -3.25 12.11 6.25
C GLY A 181 -3.07 11.38 7.58
N LEU A 182 -2.27 11.95 8.50
CA LEU A 182 -2.12 11.46 9.88
C LEU A 182 -3.22 12.01 10.79
N VAL A 183 -3.48 13.32 10.70
CA VAL A 183 -4.52 14.03 11.47
C VAL A 183 -5.15 15.14 10.63
N ASN A 184 -6.40 14.96 10.25
CA ASN A 184 -7.15 15.96 9.50
C ASN A 184 -8.10 16.70 10.45
N THR A 185 -7.80 17.98 10.70
CA THR A 185 -8.63 18.85 11.56
C THR A 185 -9.76 19.55 10.80
N GLY A 186 -9.92 19.28 9.50
CA GLY A 186 -10.85 20.00 8.63
C GLY A 186 -10.39 21.42 8.29
N ASP A 187 -9.08 21.68 8.36
CA ASP A 187 -8.46 22.98 8.07
C ASP A 187 -8.83 23.48 6.66
N LYS A 188 -9.61 24.57 6.63
CA LYS A 188 -10.11 25.18 5.39
C LYS A 188 -9.06 25.97 4.61
N SER A 189 -7.85 26.05 5.14
CA SER A 189 -6.67 26.53 4.41
C SER A 189 -5.93 25.41 3.67
N ILE A 190 -6.24 24.13 3.92
CA ILE A 190 -5.77 22.99 3.12
C ILE A 190 -6.67 22.82 1.90
N ALA A 191 -7.98 22.67 2.13
CA ALA A 191 -9.00 22.67 1.08
C ALA A 191 -10.32 23.18 1.67
N LYS A 192 -11.12 23.93 0.91
CA LYS A 192 -12.45 24.39 1.38
C LYS A 192 -13.35 23.20 1.74
N THR A 193 -13.16 22.09 1.04
CA THR A 193 -13.89 20.82 1.24
C THR A 193 -13.28 19.92 2.31
N ALA A 194 -12.10 20.24 2.88
CA ALA A 194 -11.42 19.40 3.87
C ALA A 194 -12.34 18.99 5.02
N ARG A 195 -12.29 17.72 5.44
CA ARG A 195 -13.19 17.16 6.45
C ARG A 195 -12.41 16.62 7.64
N GLU A 196 -12.80 17.05 8.84
CA GLU A 196 -12.22 16.55 10.07
C GLU A 196 -12.41 15.03 10.21
N GLY A 197 -11.33 14.31 10.53
CA GLY A 197 -11.29 12.86 10.62
C GLY A 197 -11.22 12.12 9.29
N ALA A 198 -10.99 12.84 8.18
CA ALA A 198 -10.62 12.24 6.90
C ALA A 198 -9.11 11.96 6.87
N ASP A 199 -8.70 11.02 7.70
CA ASP A 199 -7.32 10.59 7.97
C ASP A 199 -7.30 9.10 8.33
N VAL A 200 -6.11 8.56 8.62
CA VAL A 200 -5.93 7.14 8.98
C VAL A 200 -6.22 6.80 10.46
N GLY A 201 -6.66 7.75 11.29
CA GLY A 201 -6.99 7.51 12.69
C GLY A 201 -5.80 7.07 13.58
N VAL A 202 -4.57 7.41 13.21
CA VAL A 202 -3.35 6.92 13.88
C VAL A 202 -3.03 7.62 15.21
N LYS A 203 -3.46 8.88 15.35
CA LYS A 203 -3.15 9.73 16.51
C LYS A 203 -3.37 9.04 17.86
N ASP A 204 -4.55 8.45 18.05
CA ASP A 204 -4.90 7.80 19.31
C ASP A 204 -4.31 6.39 19.39
N ALA A 205 -4.05 5.75 18.24
CA ALA A 205 -3.40 4.44 18.15
C ALA A 205 -1.96 4.46 18.68
N TRP A 206 -1.24 5.58 18.49
CA TRP A 206 0.12 5.77 19.03
C TRP A 206 0.23 5.64 20.55
N ALA A 207 -0.86 5.86 21.29
CA ALA A 207 -0.87 5.63 22.73
C ALA A 207 -0.77 4.13 23.09
N LEU A 208 -1.11 3.24 22.15
CA LEU A 208 -1.09 1.79 22.32
C LEU A 208 0.20 1.16 21.76
N THR A 209 0.64 1.60 20.59
CA THR A 209 1.92 1.24 19.97
C THR A 209 2.28 2.28 18.91
N ALA A 210 3.56 2.49 18.65
CA ALA A 210 4.04 3.34 17.56
C ALA A 210 4.89 2.58 16.53
N GLY A 211 4.91 1.25 16.61
CA GLY A 211 5.80 0.37 15.84
C GLY A 211 6.68 -0.46 16.77
N THR A 212 7.31 -1.49 16.21
CA THR A 212 8.38 -2.27 16.85
C THR A 212 9.40 -2.73 15.80
N PRO A 213 10.70 -2.84 16.15
CA PRO A 213 11.77 -3.10 15.18
C PRO A 213 11.83 -4.55 14.67
N ASP A 214 11.04 -5.46 15.23
CA ASP A 214 10.86 -6.84 14.75
C ASP A 214 9.87 -6.94 13.58
N VAL A 215 9.20 -5.84 13.23
CA VAL A 215 8.37 -5.72 12.02
C VAL A 215 9.21 -5.08 10.91
N VAL A 216 9.45 -5.84 9.84
CA VAL A 216 10.21 -5.39 8.68
C VAL A 216 9.28 -5.20 7.48
N VAL A 217 9.35 -4.03 6.85
CA VAL A 217 8.60 -3.67 5.65
C VAL A 217 9.57 -3.53 4.48
N ALA A 218 9.43 -4.38 3.47
CA ALA A 218 10.13 -4.22 2.20
C ALA A 218 9.42 -3.15 1.37
N VAL A 219 10.17 -2.11 0.98
CA VAL A 219 9.73 -1.06 0.06
C VAL A 219 10.19 -1.46 -1.34
N CYS A 220 9.31 -2.08 -2.10
CA CYS A 220 9.55 -2.54 -3.47
C CYS A 220 9.23 -1.40 -4.45
N ASP A 221 10.21 -0.51 -4.67
CA ASP A 221 9.99 0.80 -5.28
C ASP A 221 11.29 1.34 -5.93
N ALA A 222 11.32 2.64 -6.26
CA ALA A 222 12.53 3.43 -6.44
C ALA A 222 13.36 3.48 -5.13
N PRO A 223 14.57 4.06 -5.13
CA PRO A 223 15.48 3.95 -4.00
C PRO A 223 14.97 4.66 -2.74
N VAL A 224 15.23 4.04 -1.59
CA VAL A 224 15.14 4.68 -0.28
C VAL A 224 16.49 5.27 0.09
N LYS A 225 16.56 6.59 0.30
CA LYS A 225 17.74 7.27 0.84
C LYS A 225 17.91 6.88 2.30
N TYR A 226 18.61 5.77 2.54
CA TYR A 226 18.85 5.23 3.88
C TYR A 226 19.68 6.17 4.78
N THR A 227 20.33 7.19 4.20
CA THR A 227 21.05 8.24 4.92
C THR A 227 20.19 9.46 5.28
N HIS A 228 18.91 9.47 4.86
CA HIS A 228 18.00 10.57 5.20
C HIS A 228 17.86 10.67 6.72
N PRO A 229 18.05 11.86 7.33
CA PRO A 229 18.11 11.98 8.79
C PRO A 229 16.82 11.55 9.49
N ASP A 230 15.69 11.64 8.80
CA ASP A 230 14.38 11.22 9.29
C ASP A 230 14.05 9.74 9.00
N LEU A 231 14.95 8.97 8.36
CA LEU A 231 14.76 7.55 8.05
C LEU A 231 15.86 6.65 8.61
N ALA A 232 17.10 7.15 8.74
CA ALA A 232 18.29 6.34 8.99
C ALA A 232 18.16 5.38 10.19
N ASP A 233 17.56 5.83 11.29
CA ASP A 233 17.38 5.01 12.51
C ASP A 233 16.32 3.90 12.37
N ASN A 234 15.46 3.99 11.35
CA ASN A 234 14.43 3.00 11.04
C ASN A 234 14.76 2.17 9.79
N MET A 235 15.95 2.30 9.20
CA MET A 235 16.37 1.40 8.13
C MET A 235 16.68 0.01 8.69
N TRP A 236 16.23 -1.01 7.96
CA TRP A 236 16.69 -2.38 8.16
C TRP A 236 18.18 -2.48 7.86
N ILE A 237 18.87 -3.37 8.58
CA ILE A 237 20.31 -3.54 8.47
C ILE A 237 20.63 -5.02 8.32
N ASN A 238 21.26 -5.40 7.21
CA ASN A 238 21.98 -6.66 7.10
C ASN A 238 23.28 -6.56 7.91
N GLU A 239 23.27 -7.07 9.14
CA GLU A 239 24.43 -6.97 10.05
C GLU A 239 25.64 -7.77 9.55
N ALA A 240 25.45 -8.80 8.72
CA ALA A 240 26.57 -9.54 8.15
C ALA A 240 27.36 -8.66 7.16
N GLU A 241 26.66 -8.07 6.19
CA GLU A 241 27.23 -7.16 5.19
C GLU A 241 27.80 -5.89 5.83
N LYS A 242 27.09 -5.29 6.79
CA LYS A 242 27.56 -4.06 7.46
C LYS A 242 28.89 -4.25 8.18
N ASN A 243 29.12 -5.44 8.74
CA ASN A 243 30.34 -5.80 9.45
C ASN A 243 31.32 -6.58 8.56
N GLY A 244 30.97 -6.74 7.28
CA GLY A 244 31.66 -7.51 6.25
C GLY A 244 32.74 -6.72 5.50
N ALA A 245 33.22 -7.29 4.41
CA ALA A 245 34.23 -6.72 3.55
C ALA A 245 33.59 -6.14 2.28
N ALA A 246 33.85 -4.85 2.01
CA ALA A 246 33.32 -4.20 0.81
C ALA A 246 33.58 -5.00 -0.49
N GLY A 247 32.51 -5.23 -1.26
CA GLY A 247 32.52 -6.00 -2.49
C GLY A 247 32.49 -7.52 -2.30
N VAL A 248 32.14 -8.00 -1.11
CA VAL A 248 31.96 -9.41 -0.77
C VAL A 248 30.52 -9.63 -0.31
N ASP A 249 29.94 -10.76 -0.71
CA ASP A 249 28.69 -11.27 -0.15
C ASP A 249 29.06 -12.09 1.10
N ASP A 250 29.00 -11.45 2.28
CA ASP A 250 29.49 -11.95 3.55
C ASP A 250 28.52 -12.92 4.23
N ASP A 251 27.21 -12.82 3.96
CA ASP A 251 26.21 -13.80 4.42
C ASP A 251 25.94 -14.94 3.44
N GLY A 252 26.45 -14.85 2.20
CA GLY A 252 26.28 -15.84 1.15
C GLY A 252 24.86 -15.91 0.59
N ASN A 253 24.08 -14.83 0.71
CA ASN A 253 22.69 -14.76 0.24
C ASN A 253 22.58 -14.51 -1.27
N GLY A 254 23.71 -14.24 -1.95
CA GLY A 254 23.83 -13.95 -3.37
C GLY A 254 23.91 -12.46 -3.71
N TYR A 255 23.74 -11.57 -2.74
CA TYR A 255 23.63 -10.12 -2.94
C TYR A 255 24.81 -9.44 -2.25
N VAL A 256 25.70 -8.84 -3.03
CA VAL A 256 26.91 -8.21 -2.49
C VAL A 256 26.57 -6.85 -1.87
N ASP A 257 27.03 -6.60 -0.64
CA ASP A 257 26.89 -5.34 0.08
C ASP A 257 25.41 -4.88 0.27
N ASP A 258 24.45 -5.80 0.48
CA ASP A 258 23.01 -5.53 0.66
C ASP A 258 22.65 -4.97 2.05
N ILE A 259 23.43 -4.01 2.55
CA ILE A 259 23.37 -3.50 3.94
C ILE A 259 21.97 -2.99 4.35
N HIS A 260 21.26 -2.31 3.45
CA HIS A 260 19.93 -1.73 3.73
C HIS A 260 18.85 -2.26 2.79
N GLY A 261 19.14 -3.37 2.11
CA GLY A 261 18.41 -3.82 0.93
C GLY A 261 19.29 -3.84 -0.32
N TYR A 262 18.68 -4.14 -1.46
CA TYR A 262 19.38 -4.36 -2.72
C TYR A 262 18.76 -3.60 -3.90
N ASN A 263 19.61 -3.19 -4.84
CA ASN A 263 19.21 -2.61 -6.11
C ASN A 263 19.17 -3.70 -7.18
N PHE A 264 17.95 -4.17 -7.44
CA PHE A 264 17.68 -5.19 -8.46
C PHE A 264 17.72 -4.60 -9.88
N TYR A 265 17.46 -3.30 -10.05
CA TYR A 265 17.52 -2.65 -11.35
C TYR A 265 18.95 -2.52 -11.88
N SER A 266 19.88 -1.98 -11.08
CA SER A 266 21.28 -1.75 -11.49
C SER A 266 22.28 -2.79 -10.98
N ASP A 267 21.79 -3.82 -10.30
CA ASP A 267 22.56 -4.94 -9.75
C ASP A 267 23.66 -4.51 -8.75
N GLY A 268 23.26 -4.14 -7.53
CA GLY A 268 24.20 -3.85 -6.45
C GLY A 268 23.60 -3.08 -5.28
N PRO A 269 24.41 -2.29 -4.55
CA PRO A 269 23.92 -1.46 -3.46
C PRO A 269 22.89 -0.41 -3.91
N ILE A 270 22.02 0.00 -2.98
CA ILE A 270 21.02 1.06 -3.18
C ILE A 270 21.68 2.38 -3.62
N LYS A 271 21.11 3.00 -4.66
CA LYS A 271 21.57 4.29 -5.22
C LYS A 271 20.39 5.21 -5.46
N TRP A 272 20.41 6.40 -4.85
CA TRP A 272 19.36 7.42 -4.97
C TRP A 272 19.79 8.69 -5.71
N ASP A 273 21.05 8.80 -6.11
CA ASP A 273 21.63 9.99 -6.75
C ASP A 273 21.70 9.88 -8.28
N ALA A 274 21.01 8.91 -8.87
CA ALA A 274 20.89 8.76 -10.31
C ALA A 274 20.15 9.96 -10.95
N GLU A 275 20.57 10.33 -12.16
CA GLU A 275 19.93 11.42 -12.90
C GLU A 275 18.47 11.06 -13.24
N GLY A 276 17.53 11.96 -12.93
CA GLY A 276 16.11 11.75 -13.18
C GLY A 276 15.36 11.04 -12.05
N GLU A 277 16.04 10.72 -10.94
CA GLU A 277 15.37 10.23 -9.74
C GLU A 277 14.46 11.31 -9.13
N SER A 278 13.32 10.90 -8.60
CA SER A 278 12.29 11.78 -8.02
C SER A 278 12.26 11.74 -6.49
N GLY A 279 12.85 10.71 -5.89
CA GLY A 279 12.73 10.42 -4.46
C GLY A 279 11.43 9.69 -4.08
N HIS A 280 10.75 9.05 -5.04
CA HIS A 280 9.47 8.38 -4.81
C HIS A 280 9.55 7.28 -3.73
N GLY A 281 10.50 6.36 -3.83
CA GLY A 281 10.68 5.30 -2.83
C GLY A 281 11.02 5.86 -1.43
N THR A 282 11.79 6.94 -1.37
CA THR A 282 12.07 7.67 -0.13
C THR A 282 10.81 8.32 0.46
N HIS A 283 9.90 8.82 -0.39
CA HIS A 283 8.62 9.41 0.03
C HIS A 283 7.67 8.38 0.62
N VAL A 284 7.54 7.25 -0.08
CA VAL A 284 6.79 6.07 0.35
C VAL A 284 7.31 5.56 1.70
N ALA A 285 8.63 5.39 1.83
CA ALA A 285 9.28 4.97 3.07
C ALA A 285 8.97 5.91 4.26
N GLY A 286 8.98 7.23 4.04
CA GLY A 286 8.67 8.21 5.08
C GLY A 286 7.24 8.14 5.60
N ILE A 287 6.25 7.83 4.75
CA ILE A 287 4.86 7.65 5.17
C ILE A 287 4.75 6.46 6.13
N ILE A 288 5.49 5.38 5.85
CA ILE A 288 5.48 4.15 6.65
C ILE A 288 6.20 4.39 7.99
N ALA A 289 7.45 4.88 7.95
CA ALA A 289 8.34 4.81 9.11
C ALA A 289 9.40 5.93 9.22
N ALA A 290 9.13 7.16 8.77
CA ALA A 290 9.92 8.31 9.24
C ALA A 290 9.95 8.37 10.79
N VAL A 291 11.09 8.72 11.37
CA VAL A 291 11.33 8.59 12.81
C VAL A 291 10.51 9.63 13.58
N ASN A 292 9.41 9.18 14.15
CA ASN A 292 8.56 10.01 15.00
C ASN A 292 9.32 10.55 16.22
N GLY A 293 9.10 11.82 16.57
CA GLY A 293 9.55 12.37 17.84
C GLY A 293 11.05 12.69 17.91
N ASN A 294 11.74 12.69 16.77
CA ASN A 294 13.16 13.07 16.68
C ASN A 294 13.34 14.61 16.59
N GLY A 295 12.25 15.36 16.41
CA GLY A 295 12.26 16.83 16.38
C GLY A 295 12.75 17.42 15.05
N ILE A 296 12.79 16.63 13.99
CA ILE A 296 13.05 17.07 12.62
C ILE A 296 11.90 16.59 11.72
N GLY A 297 11.76 17.20 10.53
CA GLY A 297 10.92 16.62 9.49
C GLY A 297 9.48 16.30 9.90
N VAL A 298 9.07 15.09 9.50
CA VAL A 298 7.70 14.58 9.50
C VAL A 298 7.52 13.47 10.53
N SER A 299 6.29 13.22 10.95
CA SER A 299 5.92 11.94 11.58
C SER A 299 5.48 10.92 10.51
N SER A 300 5.35 9.65 10.91
CA SER A 300 4.90 8.52 10.10
C SER A 300 3.99 7.59 10.89
N ILE A 301 3.38 6.63 10.21
CA ILE A 301 2.42 5.71 10.84
C ILE A 301 3.08 4.82 11.90
N ALA A 302 4.23 4.22 11.60
CA ALA A 302 4.87 3.19 12.41
C ALA A 302 6.36 3.48 12.74
N GLY A 303 6.75 4.75 12.73
CA GLY A 303 8.13 5.21 12.94
C GLY A 303 8.67 5.16 14.36
N GLY A 304 7.93 4.61 15.32
CA GLY A 304 8.33 4.50 16.72
C GLY A 304 8.01 5.75 17.55
N SER A 305 8.77 5.94 18.63
CA SER A 305 8.62 7.04 19.59
C SER A 305 9.85 7.95 19.67
N GLY A 306 10.80 7.79 18.74
CA GLY A 306 12.07 8.51 18.71
C GLY A 306 13.17 7.83 19.55
N ASN A 307 12.93 6.60 20.00
CA ASN A 307 13.85 5.83 20.85
C ASN A 307 14.44 4.60 20.11
N GLY A 308 14.41 4.59 18.77
CA GLY A 308 14.86 3.47 17.95
C GLY A 308 13.93 2.27 17.96
N ASP A 309 12.65 2.47 18.32
CA ASP A 309 11.60 1.47 18.48
C ASP A 309 10.60 1.42 17.31
N GLY A 310 10.88 2.11 16.21
CA GLY A 310 10.07 2.05 14.99
C GLY A 310 10.24 0.74 14.22
N VAL A 311 9.36 0.53 13.25
CA VAL A 311 9.49 -0.59 12.29
C VAL A 311 10.73 -0.41 11.42
N ARG A 312 11.17 -1.49 10.77
CA ARG A 312 12.38 -1.47 9.92
C ARG A 312 12.03 -1.47 8.44
N LEU A 313 12.65 -0.58 7.68
CA LEU A 313 12.47 -0.43 6.24
C LEU A 313 13.58 -1.13 5.47
N MET A 314 13.25 -2.09 4.63
CA MET A 314 14.18 -2.76 3.70
C MET A 314 13.96 -2.22 2.29
N SER A 315 14.98 -1.64 1.67
CA SER A 315 14.86 -1.08 0.32
C SER A 315 15.01 -2.19 -0.73
N CYS A 316 13.96 -2.49 -1.49
CA CYS A 316 14.06 -3.35 -2.67
C CYS A 316 13.95 -2.45 -3.90
N GLN A 317 15.08 -1.91 -4.35
CA GLN A 317 15.10 -0.93 -5.44
C GLN A 317 14.88 -1.64 -6.79
N LEU A 318 13.72 -1.39 -7.37
CA LEU A 318 13.24 -1.93 -8.64
C LEU A 318 13.16 -0.86 -9.74
N PHE A 319 13.27 0.42 -9.39
CA PHE A 319 13.14 1.54 -10.32
C PHE A 319 14.33 2.52 -10.21
N GLU A 320 14.61 3.20 -11.32
CA GLU A 320 15.50 4.36 -11.42
C GLU A 320 14.82 5.40 -12.32
N GLY A 321 14.23 6.44 -11.72
CA GLY A 321 13.28 7.31 -12.41
C GLY A 321 12.06 6.53 -12.93
N TYR A 322 11.72 6.68 -14.22
CA TYR A 322 10.64 5.90 -14.85
C TYR A 322 11.07 4.52 -15.35
N ASN A 323 12.37 4.19 -15.29
CA ASN A 323 12.86 2.89 -15.74
C ASN A 323 12.62 1.85 -14.65
N ALA A 324 12.18 0.67 -15.06
CA ALA A 324 11.86 -0.43 -14.17
C ALA A 324 12.77 -1.63 -14.44
N GLY A 325 13.05 -2.43 -13.40
CA GLY A 325 13.50 -3.80 -13.56
C GLY A 325 12.46 -4.62 -14.33
N ALA A 326 12.83 -5.78 -14.86
CA ALA A 326 11.89 -6.63 -15.56
C ALA A 326 11.26 -7.66 -14.60
N ASP A 327 10.35 -8.49 -15.10
CA ASP A 327 9.62 -9.51 -14.31
C ASP A 327 10.55 -10.39 -13.47
N ARG A 328 11.75 -10.70 -13.99
CA ARG A 328 12.79 -11.44 -13.26
C ARG A 328 13.22 -10.70 -11.99
N GLU A 329 13.60 -9.43 -12.11
CA GLU A 329 14.04 -8.60 -10.99
C GLU A 329 12.91 -8.39 -9.97
N MET A 330 11.67 -8.24 -10.44
CA MET A 330 10.48 -8.18 -9.57
C MET A 330 10.34 -9.45 -8.73
N ALA A 331 10.46 -10.63 -9.36
CA ALA A 331 10.40 -11.92 -8.68
C ALA A 331 11.54 -12.11 -7.67
N GLU A 332 12.77 -11.73 -8.04
CA GLU A 332 13.93 -11.79 -7.14
C GLU A 332 13.71 -10.91 -5.89
N ALA A 333 13.12 -9.72 -6.03
CA ALA A 333 12.87 -8.84 -4.89
C ALA A 333 11.89 -9.43 -3.86
N PHE A 334 10.82 -10.11 -4.29
CA PHE A 334 9.90 -10.79 -3.36
C PHE A 334 10.56 -11.95 -2.63
N ILE A 335 11.38 -12.73 -3.33
CA ILE A 335 12.12 -13.84 -2.71
C ILE A 335 13.12 -13.30 -1.70
N TYR A 336 13.91 -12.28 -2.08
CA TYR A 336 14.85 -11.60 -1.21
C TYR A 336 14.16 -11.04 0.05
N ALA A 337 13.02 -10.35 -0.13
CA ALA A 337 12.27 -9.76 0.97
C ALA A 337 11.79 -10.84 1.96
N ALA A 338 11.25 -11.96 1.46
CA ALA A 338 10.86 -13.09 2.31
C ALA A 338 12.05 -13.69 3.04
N ASP A 339 13.14 -13.96 2.32
CA ASP A 339 14.32 -14.62 2.86
C ASP A 339 15.08 -13.75 3.88
N ASN A 340 14.93 -12.42 3.81
CA ASN A 340 15.57 -11.46 4.71
C ASN A 340 14.63 -10.86 5.78
N GLY A 341 13.46 -11.47 5.97
CA GLY A 341 12.64 -11.23 7.16
C GLY A 341 11.55 -10.18 7.00
N ALA A 342 11.28 -9.68 5.78
CA ALA A 342 10.16 -8.78 5.55
C ALA A 342 8.83 -9.50 5.75
N CYS A 343 7.94 -8.92 6.56
CA CYS A 343 6.59 -9.43 6.77
C CYS A 343 5.52 -8.63 5.99
N ILE A 344 5.90 -7.49 5.43
CA ILE A 344 5.08 -6.70 4.51
C ILE A 344 5.94 -6.36 3.29
N ALA A 345 5.40 -6.55 2.10
CA ALA A 345 5.90 -5.93 0.88
C ALA A 345 4.96 -4.79 0.49
N GLN A 346 5.48 -3.57 0.51
CA GLN A 346 4.81 -2.38 0.01
C GLN A 346 5.21 -2.18 -1.44
N CYS A 347 4.22 -2.06 -2.33
CA CYS A 347 4.44 -1.91 -3.76
C CYS A 347 3.62 -0.75 -4.32
N SER A 348 4.28 0.22 -4.94
CA SER A 348 3.63 1.36 -5.61
C SER A 348 3.80 1.30 -7.13
N TYR A 349 3.64 0.12 -7.71
CA TYR A 349 3.74 -0.12 -9.15
C TYR A 349 2.71 -1.15 -9.61
N GLY A 350 2.55 -1.31 -10.91
CA GLY A 350 1.72 -2.34 -11.51
C GLY A 350 1.77 -2.30 -13.03
N TYR A 351 1.00 -3.18 -13.65
CA TYR A 351 0.72 -3.10 -15.08
C TYR A 351 -0.58 -2.30 -15.26
N PRO A 352 -0.57 -1.25 -16.11
CA PRO A 352 -1.73 -0.39 -16.32
C PRO A 352 -3.05 -1.14 -16.48
N ALA A 353 -4.11 -0.55 -15.92
CA ALA A 353 -5.45 -1.10 -15.98
C ALA A 353 -5.85 -1.53 -17.39
N ASN A 354 -6.56 -2.66 -17.47
CA ASN A 354 -7.04 -3.30 -18.71
C ASN A 354 -5.99 -4.06 -19.54
N ILE A 355 -4.71 -4.12 -19.13
CA ILE A 355 -3.76 -5.08 -19.73
C ILE A 355 -4.20 -6.52 -19.42
N PHE A 356 -4.63 -6.75 -18.18
CA PHE A 356 -5.17 -8.02 -17.70
C PHE A 356 -6.65 -7.87 -17.34
N SER A 357 -7.43 -8.90 -17.66
CA SER A 357 -8.88 -8.92 -17.50
C SER A 357 -9.36 -9.91 -16.43
N SER A 358 -8.48 -10.81 -15.98
CA SER A 358 -8.73 -11.81 -14.92
C SER A 358 -7.44 -12.30 -14.25
N ASP A 359 -7.60 -12.87 -13.05
CA ASP A 359 -6.52 -13.52 -12.29
C ASP A 359 -5.88 -14.66 -13.12
N ASP A 360 -6.70 -15.50 -13.76
CA ASP A 360 -6.20 -16.58 -14.63
C ASP A 360 -5.33 -16.04 -15.77
N GLN A 361 -5.72 -14.91 -16.37
CA GLN A 361 -4.91 -14.30 -17.42
C GLN A 361 -3.58 -13.80 -16.87
N TYR A 362 -3.59 -13.06 -15.75
CA TYR A 362 -2.35 -12.56 -15.16
C TYR A 362 -1.42 -13.70 -14.74
N THR A 363 -1.92 -14.67 -13.98
CA THR A 363 -1.13 -15.79 -13.43
C THR A 363 -0.58 -16.73 -14.51
N SER A 364 -1.28 -16.89 -15.62
CA SER A 364 -0.77 -17.62 -16.79
C SER A 364 0.19 -16.78 -17.65
N THR A 365 0.10 -15.44 -17.60
CA THR A 365 0.96 -14.54 -18.38
C THR A 365 2.30 -14.29 -17.70
N LEU A 366 2.28 -14.04 -16.39
CA LEU A 366 3.44 -13.73 -15.54
C LEU A 366 3.62 -14.77 -14.41
N PRO A 367 3.75 -16.08 -14.74
CA PRO A 367 3.86 -17.14 -13.74
C PRO A 367 5.09 -17.05 -12.85
N LEU A 368 6.20 -16.45 -13.28
CA LEU A 368 7.39 -16.28 -12.43
C LEU A 368 7.11 -15.29 -11.28
N GLU A 369 6.62 -14.09 -11.58
CA GLU A 369 6.26 -13.09 -10.57
C GLU A 369 5.17 -13.64 -9.63
N TYR A 370 4.15 -14.31 -10.19
CA TYR A 370 3.11 -14.94 -9.39
C TYR A 370 3.66 -16.01 -8.42
N SER A 371 4.63 -16.82 -8.87
CA SER A 371 5.27 -17.83 -8.01
C SER A 371 6.09 -17.19 -6.90
N ALA A 372 6.75 -16.07 -7.16
CA ALA A 372 7.48 -15.31 -6.14
C ALA A 372 6.54 -14.64 -5.11
N LEU A 373 5.40 -14.10 -5.56
CA LEU A 373 4.34 -13.60 -4.67
C LEU A 373 3.78 -14.71 -3.78
N ARG A 374 3.55 -15.91 -4.34
CA ARG A 374 3.14 -17.08 -3.57
C ARG A 374 4.22 -17.51 -2.57
N TYR A 375 5.49 -17.50 -2.96
CA TYR A 375 6.60 -17.77 -2.04
C TYR A 375 6.61 -16.78 -0.87
N PHE A 376 6.46 -15.48 -1.15
CA PHE A 376 6.45 -14.45 -0.11
C PHE A 376 5.27 -14.61 0.86
N THR A 377 4.07 -14.88 0.33
CA THR A 377 2.83 -14.97 1.11
C THR A 377 2.57 -16.35 1.72
N ASP A 378 3.41 -17.35 1.45
CA ASP A 378 3.19 -18.68 2.00
C ASP A 378 3.33 -18.66 3.54
N PRO A 379 2.43 -19.32 4.29
CA PRO A 379 2.55 -19.45 5.74
C PRO A 379 3.89 -20.01 6.22
N GLU A 380 4.58 -20.85 5.44
CA GLU A 380 5.90 -21.39 5.77
C GLU A 380 7.02 -20.35 5.72
N ASN A 381 6.81 -19.23 5.00
CA ASN A 381 7.74 -18.10 4.92
C ASN A 381 7.29 -16.90 5.75
N CYS A 382 6.30 -17.08 6.63
CA CYS A 382 5.83 -15.99 7.49
C CYS A 382 6.93 -15.49 8.43
N ASN A 383 7.26 -14.21 8.32
CA ASN A 383 8.36 -13.58 9.06
C ASN A 383 7.93 -12.92 10.36
N HIS A 384 6.64 -12.96 10.71
CA HIS A 384 6.18 -12.46 12.01
C HIS A 384 5.13 -13.40 12.64
N PRO A 385 5.35 -13.88 13.89
CA PRO A 385 4.54 -14.93 14.49
C PRO A 385 3.08 -14.54 14.77
N SER A 386 2.74 -13.26 14.69
CA SER A 386 1.38 -12.77 14.93
C SER A 386 0.44 -12.85 13.74
N ILE A 387 0.92 -12.98 12.50
CA ILE A 387 0.07 -12.83 11.30
C ILE A 387 -0.06 -14.08 10.43
N GLY A 388 0.77 -15.11 10.63
CA GLY A 388 0.60 -16.42 9.98
C GLY A 388 0.81 -16.46 8.46
N SER A 389 1.05 -15.32 7.81
CA SER A 389 1.48 -15.16 6.41
C SER A 389 1.95 -13.71 6.24
N ASN A 390 2.94 -13.46 5.36
CA ASN A 390 3.34 -12.09 5.03
C ASN A 390 2.30 -11.40 4.15
N LEU A 391 2.27 -10.07 4.18
CA LEU A 391 1.28 -9.27 3.43
C LEU A 391 1.91 -8.58 2.23
N VAL A 392 1.21 -8.58 1.10
CA VAL A 392 1.60 -7.80 -0.08
C VAL A 392 0.55 -6.72 -0.32
N ILE A 393 0.96 -5.46 -0.32
CA ILE A 393 0.08 -4.30 -0.38
C ILE A 393 0.46 -3.46 -1.60
N TYR A 394 -0.50 -3.24 -2.48
CA TYR A 394 -0.33 -2.57 -3.76
C TYR A 394 -1.15 -1.28 -3.87
N ALA A 395 -0.58 -0.29 -4.55
CA ALA A 395 -1.36 0.83 -5.07
C ALA A 395 -2.36 0.33 -6.12
N ALA A 396 -3.58 0.90 -6.15
CA ALA A 396 -4.62 0.47 -7.10
C ALA A 396 -4.37 0.92 -8.55
N GLY A 397 -3.54 1.94 -8.76
CA GLY A 397 -3.31 2.59 -10.06
C GLY A 397 -3.96 3.99 -10.16
N ASN A 398 -3.54 4.77 -11.16
CA ASN A 398 -3.82 6.20 -11.29
C ASN A 398 -4.47 6.60 -12.64
N GLU A 399 -5.19 5.69 -13.28
CA GLU A 399 -5.80 5.87 -14.60
C GLU A 399 -7.29 6.24 -14.55
N ALA A 400 -7.87 6.40 -13.36
CA ALA A 400 -9.31 6.51 -13.13
C ALA A 400 -10.10 5.33 -13.76
N ALA A 401 -9.53 4.12 -13.73
CA ALA A 401 -10.09 2.92 -14.32
C ALA A 401 -10.98 2.13 -13.35
N ALA A 402 -11.89 1.31 -13.90
CA ALA A 402 -12.88 0.53 -13.15
C ALA A 402 -12.39 -0.83 -12.61
N ASN A 403 -11.07 -0.97 -12.46
CA ASN A 403 -10.40 -2.09 -11.81
C ASN A 403 -9.04 -1.64 -11.27
N SER A 404 -8.54 -2.36 -10.26
CA SER A 404 -7.14 -2.25 -9.82
C SER A 404 -6.19 -2.74 -10.92
N ASP A 405 -4.97 -2.23 -10.90
CA ASP A 405 -3.83 -2.77 -11.63
C ASP A 405 -3.41 -4.13 -11.06
N TYR A 406 -2.81 -4.96 -11.90
CA TYR A 406 -2.13 -6.18 -11.45
C TYR A 406 -0.66 -5.88 -11.14
N PRO A 407 -0.04 -6.59 -10.19
CA PRO A 407 -0.60 -7.69 -9.38
C PRO A 407 -1.53 -7.26 -8.24
N GLY A 408 -1.72 -5.96 -7.97
CA GLY A 408 -2.56 -5.49 -6.86
C GLY A 408 -3.99 -6.05 -6.86
N ALA A 409 -4.56 -6.34 -8.04
CA ALA A 409 -5.87 -6.96 -8.21
C ALA A 409 -5.96 -8.43 -7.76
N LEU A 410 -4.84 -9.12 -7.58
CA LEU A 410 -4.83 -10.53 -7.17
C LEU A 410 -5.46 -10.72 -5.79
N PRO A 411 -6.20 -11.81 -5.56
CA PRO A 411 -6.81 -12.10 -4.25
C PRO A 411 -5.83 -12.23 -3.07
N LEU A 412 -4.56 -12.55 -3.35
CA LEU A 412 -3.52 -12.65 -2.32
C LEU A 412 -2.96 -11.28 -1.90
N CYS A 413 -3.20 -10.24 -2.70
CA CYS A 413 -2.74 -8.87 -2.46
C CYS A 413 -3.83 -8.03 -1.79
N VAL A 414 -3.42 -6.89 -1.22
CA VAL A 414 -4.32 -5.81 -0.78
C VAL A 414 -4.11 -4.59 -1.67
N SER A 415 -5.11 -4.25 -2.48
CA SER A 415 -5.10 -3.07 -3.36
C SER A 415 -5.70 -1.84 -2.68
N VAL A 416 -4.98 -0.71 -2.77
CA VAL A 416 -5.26 0.52 -2.04
C VAL A 416 -5.63 1.67 -2.99
N THR A 417 -6.85 2.17 -2.84
CA THR A 417 -7.38 3.34 -3.57
C THR A 417 -7.09 4.64 -2.82
N ALA A 418 -7.08 5.77 -3.53
CA ALA A 418 -6.68 7.07 -2.99
C ALA A 418 -7.86 7.99 -2.65
N LEU A 419 -7.76 8.67 -1.49
CA LEU A 419 -8.66 9.71 -1.02
C LEU A 419 -7.94 11.05 -0.90
N GLY A 420 -8.68 12.15 -1.11
CA GLY A 420 -8.24 13.50 -0.75
C GLY A 420 -8.61 13.90 0.69
N PRO A 421 -8.17 15.08 1.16
CA PRO A 421 -8.50 15.61 2.50
C PRO A 421 -9.99 15.89 2.73
N ASP A 422 -10.82 15.80 1.69
CA ASP A 422 -12.27 15.93 1.74
C ASP A 422 -13.02 14.59 1.93
N TYR A 423 -12.26 13.50 2.10
CA TYR A 423 -12.76 12.13 2.26
C TYR A 423 -13.46 11.55 1.04
N LEU A 424 -13.26 12.17 -0.12
CA LEU A 424 -13.76 11.71 -1.41
C LEU A 424 -12.62 11.11 -2.23
N PRO A 425 -12.93 10.27 -3.24
CA PRO A 425 -11.92 9.72 -4.16
C PRO A 425 -11.08 10.83 -4.76
N ALA A 426 -9.78 10.60 -4.88
CA ALA A 426 -8.93 11.43 -5.72
C ALA A 426 -9.26 11.17 -7.19
N GLY A 427 -9.25 12.20 -8.05
CA GLY A 427 -9.76 12.08 -9.41
C GLY A 427 -9.01 11.11 -10.33
N TYR A 428 -7.77 10.74 -9.98
CA TYR A 428 -6.94 9.79 -10.69
C TYR A 428 -7.12 8.33 -10.23
N THR A 429 -7.70 8.07 -9.05
CA THR A 429 -7.64 6.72 -8.45
C THR A 429 -8.40 5.70 -9.30
N ASN A 430 -7.76 4.55 -9.54
CA ASN A 430 -8.49 3.36 -9.95
C ASN A 430 -9.49 2.94 -8.86
N TYR A 431 -10.56 2.27 -9.27
CA TYR A 431 -11.67 1.86 -8.42
C TYR A 431 -12.32 0.58 -8.94
N GLY A 432 -13.13 -0.11 -8.14
CA GLY A 432 -13.96 -1.22 -8.59
C GLY A 432 -13.32 -2.58 -8.35
N ARG A 433 -13.28 -3.43 -9.38
CA ARG A 433 -12.84 -4.82 -9.23
C ARG A 433 -11.38 -4.88 -8.79
N GLY A 434 -11.06 -5.74 -7.82
CA GLY A 434 -9.70 -5.88 -7.29
C GLY A 434 -9.28 -4.78 -6.30
N CYS A 435 -10.02 -3.68 -6.16
CA CYS A 435 -9.74 -2.64 -5.15
C CYS A 435 -10.30 -3.08 -3.78
N ASN A 436 -9.48 -3.08 -2.71
CA ASN A 436 -9.90 -3.65 -1.42
C ASN A 436 -10.13 -2.62 -0.33
N ILE A 437 -9.36 -1.54 -0.30
CA ILE A 437 -9.39 -0.53 0.78
C ILE A 437 -9.01 0.86 0.26
N ALA A 438 -9.34 1.92 0.99
CA ALA A 438 -8.99 3.30 0.66
C ALA A 438 -8.10 3.94 1.74
N ALA A 439 -7.22 4.86 1.33
CA ALA A 439 -6.35 5.62 2.24
C ALA A 439 -6.01 7.01 1.68
N PRO A 440 -5.47 7.93 2.50
CA PRO A 440 -5.00 9.24 2.03
C PRO A 440 -3.95 9.15 0.92
N GLY A 441 -4.28 9.63 -0.27
CA GLY A 441 -3.37 9.68 -1.42
C GLY A 441 -3.09 11.09 -1.95
N GLY A 442 -3.83 12.10 -1.48
CA GLY A 442 -3.69 13.48 -1.97
C GLY A 442 -4.62 13.81 -3.13
N ASP A 443 -4.96 15.08 -3.27
CA ASP A 443 -5.76 15.58 -4.39
C ASP A 443 -5.46 17.06 -4.64
N PHE A 444 -4.47 17.35 -5.47
CA PHE A 444 -3.94 18.68 -5.76
C PHE A 444 -5.03 19.67 -6.19
N TRP A 445 -5.99 19.21 -7.00
CA TRP A 445 -6.95 20.09 -7.64
C TRP A 445 -8.01 20.66 -6.71
N ILE A 446 -8.25 20.06 -5.54
CA ILE A 446 -9.18 20.64 -4.56
C ILE A 446 -8.54 21.76 -3.71
N GLY A 447 -7.24 22.02 -3.91
CA GLY A 447 -6.52 23.15 -3.33
C GLY A 447 -6.71 24.47 -4.09
N GLU A 448 -7.18 24.47 -5.34
CA GLU A 448 -7.22 25.69 -6.18
C GLU A 448 -8.01 26.86 -5.59
N ASP A 449 -9.04 26.57 -4.79
CA ASP A 449 -9.93 27.57 -4.20
C ASP A 449 -9.46 28.10 -2.82
N VAL A 450 -8.28 27.69 -2.34
CA VAL A 450 -7.71 28.21 -1.08
C VAL A 450 -6.65 29.28 -1.33
N SER A 451 -6.68 30.34 -0.53
CA SER A 451 -5.58 31.32 -0.49
C SER A 451 -4.40 30.72 0.27
N GLY A 452 -3.31 30.35 -0.41
CA GLY A 452 -2.12 29.81 0.25
C GLY A 452 -1.32 28.85 -0.64
N ASP A 453 -0.58 27.94 0.00
CA ASP A 453 0.11 26.85 -0.68
C ASP A 453 -0.88 25.75 -1.08
N HIS A 454 -1.19 25.67 -2.38
CA HIS A 454 -2.14 24.69 -2.93
C HIS A 454 -1.66 23.24 -2.72
N ASN A 455 -0.36 23.00 -2.55
CA ASN A 455 0.18 21.64 -2.40
C ASN A 455 -0.21 20.96 -1.08
N ARG A 456 -0.74 21.71 -0.10
CA ARG A 456 -1.11 21.17 1.21
C ARG A 456 -2.22 20.11 1.18
N CYS A 457 -2.94 19.98 0.07
CA CYS A 457 -3.93 18.93 -0.16
C CYS A 457 -3.33 17.62 -0.72
N MET A 458 -2.05 17.62 -1.07
CA MET A 458 -1.25 16.43 -1.39
C MET A 458 -0.67 15.80 -0.11
N ILE A 459 0.18 14.78 -0.22
CA ILE A 459 0.82 14.11 0.92
C ILE A 459 2.26 14.60 1.09
N LEU A 460 2.57 15.16 2.26
CA LEU A 460 3.93 15.52 2.66
C LEU A 460 4.65 14.31 3.26
N SER A 461 5.86 14.03 2.77
CA SER A 461 6.75 13.02 3.33
C SER A 461 8.21 13.37 3.02
N THR A 462 9.14 12.52 3.46
CA THR A 462 10.56 12.57 3.11
C THR A 462 10.78 12.50 1.60
N SER A 463 11.90 13.02 1.13
CA SER A 463 12.33 12.93 -0.27
C SER A 463 13.85 13.01 -0.29
N ILE A 464 14.45 13.12 -1.47
CA ILE A 464 15.89 13.21 -1.62
C ILE A 464 16.27 14.64 -2.02
N SER A 465 17.18 15.23 -1.24
CA SER A 465 17.75 16.55 -1.51
C SER A 465 18.38 16.69 -2.90
N GLU A 466 18.87 15.57 -3.43
CA GLU A 466 19.54 15.46 -4.73
C GLU A 466 18.56 15.63 -5.90
N ALA A 467 17.29 15.29 -5.71
CA ALA A 467 16.23 15.49 -6.69
C ALA A 467 15.50 16.82 -6.48
N VAL A 468 15.06 17.10 -5.25
CA VAL A 468 14.13 18.22 -4.99
C VAL A 468 14.44 18.92 -3.67
N SER A 469 14.21 18.23 -2.55
CA SER A 469 14.44 18.68 -1.17
C SER A 469 14.31 17.47 -0.23
N ASP A 470 14.75 17.59 1.02
CA ASP A 470 14.60 16.50 2.01
C ASP A 470 13.13 16.13 2.29
N TYR A 471 12.19 17.02 1.98
CA TYR A 471 10.75 16.75 2.11
C TYR A 471 10.01 17.28 0.88
N ALA A 472 9.00 16.55 0.42
CA ALA A 472 8.23 16.93 -0.76
C ALA A 472 6.76 16.54 -0.64
N TRP A 473 5.93 17.27 -1.38
CA TRP A 473 4.53 16.94 -1.61
C TRP A 473 4.43 16.02 -2.83
N MET A 474 3.71 14.90 -2.69
CA MET A 474 3.35 14.00 -3.79
C MET A 474 1.88 13.57 -3.66
N GLU A 475 1.27 13.16 -4.76
CA GLU A 475 -0.06 12.55 -4.76
C GLU A 475 -0.09 11.28 -5.63
N GLY A 476 -0.97 10.35 -5.25
CA GLY A 476 -1.11 9.09 -5.95
C GLY A 476 -1.71 7.99 -5.08
N SER A 477 -2.19 6.93 -5.72
CA SER A 477 -2.41 5.66 -5.01
C SER A 477 -1.11 5.10 -4.43
N SER A 478 0.05 5.49 -4.97
CA SER A 478 1.38 5.24 -4.38
C SER A 478 1.65 5.96 -3.06
N GLN A 479 0.93 7.05 -2.73
CA GLN A 479 0.94 7.66 -1.40
C GLN A 479 -0.13 7.05 -0.49
N ALA A 480 -1.24 6.53 -1.04
CA ALA A 480 -2.26 5.81 -0.27
C ALA A 480 -1.77 4.43 0.21
N CYS A 481 -1.10 3.67 -0.65
CA CYS A 481 -0.54 2.35 -0.37
C CYS A 481 0.35 2.29 0.90
N PRO A 482 1.35 3.19 1.10
CA PRO A 482 2.18 3.18 2.29
C PRO A 482 1.44 3.56 3.57
N HIS A 483 0.33 4.31 3.51
CA HIS A 483 -0.51 4.51 4.69
C HIS A 483 -1.09 3.17 5.19
N VAL A 484 -1.62 2.33 4.28
CA VAL A 484 -2.14 1.00 4.65
C VAL A 484 -1.00 0.08 5.11
N SER A 485 0.17 0.15 4.45
CA SER A 485 1.35 -0.64 4.86
C SER A 485 1.85 -0.26 6.25
N GLY A 486 1.90 1.03 6.57
CA GLY A 486 2.20 1.52 7.91
C GLY A 486 1.16 1.09 8.93
N VAL A 487 -0.13 1.16 8.60
CA VAL A 487 -1.21 0.74 9.52
C VAL A 487 -1.15 -0.77 9.78
N ALA A 488 -0.89 -1.58 8.73
CA ALA A 488 -0.67 -3.01 8.88
C ALA A 488 0.54 -3.28 9.78
N ALA A 489 1.67 -2.60 9.57
CA ALA A 489 2.88 -2.74 10.38
C ALA A 489 2.63 -2.37 11.87
N LEU A 490 1.85 -1.33 12.11
CA LEU A 490 1.41 -0.91 13.44
C LEU A 490 0.52 -1.99 14.10
N GLY A 491 -0.39 -2.58 13.33
CA GLY A 491 -1.23 -3.70 13.75
C GLY A 491 -0.41 -4.94 14.12
N ILE A 492 0.56 -5.32 13.29
CA ILE A 492 1.49 -6.42 13.57
C ILE A 492 2.23 -6.18 14.88
N SER A 493 2.78 -4.98 15.06
CA SER A 493 3.48 -4.55 16.27
C SER A 493 2.58 -4.70 17.52
N TYR A 494 1.32 -4.28 17.42
CA TYR A 494 0.35 -4.40 18.53
C TYR A 494 -0.04 -5.84 18.82
N ALA A 495 -0.27 -6.65 17.79
CA ALA A 495 -0.56 -8.07 17.93
C ALA A 495 0.60 -8.79 18.62
N GLY A 496 1.84 -8.47 18.25
CA GLY A 496 3.06 -8.96 18.91
C GLY A 496 3.12 -8.55 20.37
N LYS A 497 2.90 -7.26 20.68
CA LYS A 497 2.83 -6.72 22.05
C LYS A 497 1.79 -7.44 22.92
N LEU A 498 0.65 -7.82 22.35
CA LEU A 498 -0.42 -8.55 23.06
C LEU A 498 -0.21 -10.07 23.08
N GLY A 499 0.79 -10.60 22.37
CA GLY A 499 0.99 -12.04 22.18
C GLY A 499 -0.12 -12.72 21.37
N LYS A 500 -0.85 -11.97 20.55
CA LYS A 500 -1.91 -12.48 19.67
C LYS A 500 -1.31 -13.13 18.43
N LYS A 501 -1.99 -14.16 17.95
CA LYS A 501 -1.64 -14.88 16.72
C LYS A 501 -2.88 -15.06 15.87
N PHE A 502 -2.74 -14.74 14.60
CA PHE A 502 -3.76 -14.87 13.57
C PHE A 502 -3.21 -15.74 12.43
N THR A 503 -4.09 -16.40 11.69
CA THR A 503 -3.75 -16.87 10.34
C THR A 503 -3.64 -15.68 9.38
N GLY A 504 -2.98 -15.86 8.23
CA GLY A 504 -2.90 -14.82 7.19
C GLY A 504 -4.26 -14.23 6.82
N ASP A 505 -5.23 -15.10 6.53
CA ASP A 505 -6.59 -14.69 6.16
C ASP A 505 -7.27 -13.90 7.27
N GLN A 506 -7.22 -14.38 8.53
CA GLN A 506 -7.76 -13.65 9.68
C GLN A 506 -7.17 -12.24 9.82
N PHE A 507 -5.84 -12.09 9.70
CA PHE A 507 -5.23 -10.77 9.82
C PHE A 507 -5.62 -9.86 8.64
N ARG A 508 -5.66 -10.39 7.41
CA ARG A 508 -6.12 -9.66 6.22
C ARG A 508 -7.58 -9.23 6.37
N ASP A 509 -8.46 -10.10 6.86
CA ASP A 509 -9.88 -9.79 7.09
C ASP A 509 -10.05 -8.69 8.14
N ILE A 510 -9.30 -8.77 9.25
CA ILE A 510 -9.28 -7.74 10.28
C ILE A 510 -8.79 -6.40 9.69
N LEU A 511 -7.73 -6.40 8.89
CA LEU A 511 -7.23 -5.20 8.20
C LEU A 511 -8.31 -4.61 7.27
N LEU A 512 -8.91 -5.43 6.41
CA LEU A 512 -9.90 -4.99 5.43
C LEU A 512 -11.24 -4.57 6.04
N THR A 513 -11.55 -4.96 7.28
CA THR A 513 -12.77 -4.54 7.99
C THR A 513 -12.51 -3.41 8.99
N SER A 514 -11.26 -3.03 9.22
CA SER A 514 -10.87 -1.94 10.12
C SER A 514 -10.95 -0.58 9.45
N VAL A 515 -12.14 -0.26 8.94
CA VAL A 515 -12.38 0.89 8.08
C VAL A 515 -13.48 1.80 8.60
N ASN A 516 -13.46 3.04 8.17
CA ASN A 516 -14.56 3.97 8.25
C ASN A 516 -15.32 3.95 6.91
N ASP A 517 -16.66 3.78 6.98
CA ASP A 517 -17.51 3.80 5.78
C ASP A 517 -17.44 5.16 5.09
N ILE A 518 -17.27 5.14 3.76
CA ILE A 518 -17.23 6.33 2.90
C ILE A 518 -18.37 6.35 1.88
N ASN A 519 -19.11 5.25 1.70
CA ASN A 519 -20.11 5.13 0.63
C ASN A 519 -21.28 6.09 0.79
N TYR A 520 -21.57 6.50 2.03
CA TYR A 520 -22.60 7.51 2.30
C TYR A 520 -22.28 8.88 1.67
N LEU A 521 -21.02 9.14 1.32
CA LEU A 521 -20.58 10.33 0.57
C LEU A 521 -20.62 10.11 -0.96
N LEU A 522 -20.57 8.86 -1.42
CA LEU A 522 -20.45 8.47 -2.82
C LEU A 522 -21.81 8.34 -3.50
N THR A 523 -22.70 9.30 -3.28
CA THR A 523 -24.08 9.27 -3.79
C THR A 523 -24.23 10.15 -5.04
N ASP A 524 -25.42 10.71 -5.28
CA ASP A 524 -25.64 11.61 -6.41
C ASP A 524 -24.91 12.95 -6.17
N GLY A 525 -23.92 13.26 -7.01
CA GLY A 525 -23.09 14.45 -6.90
C GLY A 525 -21.87 14.38 -7.82
N VAL A 526 -21.16 15.51 -7.94
CA VAL A 526 -19.93 15.61 -8.72
C VAL A 526 -18.81 16.24 -7.89
N LYS A 527 -17.56 15.90 -8.21
CA LYS A 527 -16.35 16.49 -7.64
C LYS A 527 -15.50 17.11 -8.76
N PRO A 528 -14.95 18.33 -8.57
CA PRO A 528 -14.04 18.93 -9.54
C PRO A 528 -12.67 18.23 -9.54
N TYR A 529 -12.01 18.24 -10.71
CA TYR A 529 -10.65 17.76 -10.91
C TYR A 529 -10.04 18.50 -12.11
N GLY A 530 -9.26 19.54 -11.82
CA GLY A 530 -8.82 20.52 -12.80
C GLY A 530 -10.00 21.12 -13.56
N GLU A 531 -9.92 21.14 -14.89
CA GLU A 531 -11.00 21.65 -15.76
C GLU A 531 -12.21 20.71 -15.89
N TYR A 532 -12.17 19.52 -15.28
CA TYR A 532 -13.20 18.50 -15.40
C TYR A 532 -13.96 18.28 -14.09
N THR A 533 -15.07 17.54 -14.17
CA THR A 533 -15.78 17.02 -13.00
C THR A 533 -16.08 15.55 -13.21
N PHE A 534 -16.10 14.78 -12.12
CA PHE A 534 -16.48 13.37 -12.16
C PHE A 534 -17.60 13.07 -11.17
N GLY A 535 -18.44 12.08 -11.50
CA GLY A 535 -19.58 11.69 -10.68
C GLY A 535 -19.17 10.82 -9.49
N LEU A 536 -19.57 11.20 -8.28
CA LEU A 536 -19.25 10.46 -7.06
C LEU A 536 -19.90 9.07 -7.01
N ARG A 537 -21.10 8.94 -7.59
CA ARG A 537 -21.83 7.67 -7.71
C ARG A 537 -21.04 6.59 -8.45
N THR A 538 -20.13 6.97 -9.34
CA THR A 538 -19.24 6.03 -10.06
C THR A 538 -18.40 5.20 -9.10
N TYR A 539 -18.08 5.76 -7.93
CA TYR A 539 -17.21 5.17 -6.91
C TYR A 539 -17.99 4.47 -5.79
N HIS A 540 -19.33 4.55 -5.80
CA HIS A 540 -20.18 3.90 -4.79
C HIS A 540 -19.99 2.38 -4.80
N ASN A 541 -19.61 1.81 -3.65
CA ASN A 541 -19.22 0.41 -3.43
C ASN A 541 -18.06 -0.04 -4.33
N ARG A 542 -17.17 0.89 -4.71
CA ARG A 542 -16.04 0.61 -5.60
C ARG A 542 -14.70 1.14 -5.07
N MET A 543 -14.66 1.70 -3.87
CA MET A 543 -13.41 2.16 -3.22
C MET A 543 -12.89 1.15 -2.20
N GLY A 544 -13.22 -0.14 -2.37
CA GLY A 544 -13.00 -1.15 -1.35
C GLY A 544 -14.03 -1.09 -0.21
N THR A 545 -13.67 -1.66 0.94
CA THR A 545 -14.52 -1.77 2.13
C THR A 545 -14.73 -0.43 2.84
N GLY A 546 -13.81 0.51 2.70
CA GLY A 546 -13.85 1.84 3.31
C GLY A 546 -12.46 2.46 3.46
N ALA A 547 -12.37 3.58 4.16
CA ALA A 547 -11.07 4.18 4.47
C ALA A 547 -10.44 3.54 5.70
N ILE A 548 -9.17 3.13 5.62
CA ILE A 548 -8.44 2.49 6.73
C ILE A 548 -8.43 3.35 8.01
N ASP A 549 -8.61 2.73 9.18
CA ASP A 549 -8.50 3.37 10.50
C ASP A 549 -7.63 2.52 11.44
N ALA A 550 -6.48 3.07 11.82
CA ALA A 550 -5.48 2.40 12.63
C ALA A 550 -6.01 2.03 14.03
N TRP A 551 -6.78 2.91 14.66
CA TRP A 551 -7.38 2.62 15.96
C TRP A 551 -8.34 1.44 15.89
N LYS A 552 -9.21 1.39 14.87
CA LYS A 552 -10.11 0.25 14.67
C LYS A 552 -9.34 -1.06 14.48
N LEU A 553 -8.25 -1.04 13.73
CA LEU A 553 -7.38 -2.20 13.56
C LEU A 553 -6.85 -2.70 14.92
N LEU A 554 -6.32 -1.80 15.74
CA LEU A 554 -5.82 -2.18 17.07
C LEU A 554 -6.93 -2.73 17.96
N MET A 555 -8.13 -2.16 17.91
CA MET A 555 -9.28 -2.63 18.70
C MET A 555 -9.75 -4.01 18.26
N GLN A 556 -9.81 -4.28 16.95
CA GLN A 556 -10.14 -5.61 16.45
C GLN A 556 -9.10 -6.66 16.86
N ILE A 557 -7.80 -6.33 16.80
CA ILE A 557 -6.71 -7.21 17.25
C ILE A 557 -6.82 -7.54 18.74
N GLU A 558 -7.16 -6.55 19.56
CA GLU A 558 -7.36 -6.75 20.99
C GLU A 558 -8.61 -7.58 21.30
N GLY A 559 -9.65 -7.42 20.49
CA GLY A 559 -11.00 -7.95 20.72
C GLY A 559 -11.91 -6.97 21.46
N THR A 560 -11.59 -5.67 21.43
CA THR A 560 -12.38 -4.61 22.07
C THR A 560 -13.43 -4.09 21.08
N PRO A 561 -14.73 -4.20 21.37
CA PRO A 561 -15.77 -3.71 20.48
C PRO A 561 -15.68 -2.19 20.33
N SER A 562 -15.90 -1.69 19.11
CA SER A 562 -15.84 -0.26 18.80
C SER A 562 -17.21 0.25 18.37
N VAL A 563 -17.65 1.35 18.98
CA VAL A 563 -18.87 2.06 18.60
C VAL A 563 -18.54 3.43 18.01
N MET A 564 -19.15 3.71 16.86
CA MET A 564 -19.02 5.01 16.21
C MET A 564 -19.99 6.01 16.83
N VAL A 565 -19.54 7.24 17.06
CA VAL A 565 -20.39 8.36 17.50
C VAL A 565 -20.05 9.64 16.72
N LYS A 566 -21.06 10.45 16.44
CA LYS A 566 -20.86 11.73 15.75
C LYS A 566 -20.41 12.80 16.73
N ALA A 567 -19.26 13.42 16.48
CA ALA A 567 -18.77 14.54 17.28
C ALA A 567 -19.73 15.75 17.18
N GLY A 568 -19.84 16.50 18.28
CA GLY A 568 -20.65 17.72 18.39
C GLY A 568 -22.14 17.50 18.65
N GLN A 569 -22.63 16.26 18.74
CA GLN A 569 -24.03 15.94 19.05
C GLN A 569 -24.17 14.82 20.09
N MET A 570 -25.34 14.76 20.73
CA MET A 570 -25.66 13.69 21.68
C MET A 570 -25.96 12.41 20.91
N CYS A 571 -25.24 11.34 21.18
CA CYS A 571 -25.46 10.03 20.58
C CYS A 571 -26.10 9.07 21.58
N SER A 572 -26.92 8.17 21.05
CA SER A 572 -27.55 7.07 21.78
C SER A 572 -27.17 5.77 21.08
N VAL A 573 -26.29 4.99 21.69
CA VAL A 573 -25.74 3.77 21.10
C VAL A 573 -26.31 2.57 21.82
N ASP A 574 -26.90 1.63 21.08
CA ASP A 574 -27.32 0.35 21.67
C ASP A 574 -26.07 -0.46 21.99
N ILE A 575 -25.91 -0.85 23.26
CA ILE A 575 -24.77 -1.66 23.74
C ILE A 575 -25.23 -3.08 24.10
N SER A 576 -26.45 -3.46 23.73
CA SER A 576 -27.03 -4.74 24.11
C SER A 576 -26.21 -5.92 23.60
N GLU A 577 -25.61 -5.81 22.42
CA GLU A 577 -24.74 -6.86 21.88
C GLU A 577 -23.50 -7.16 22.76
N TYR A 578 -23.03 -6.21 23.57
CA TYR A 578 -21.86 -6.40 24.45
C TYR A 578 -22.21 -6.94 25.84
N PHE A 579 -23.48 -6.82 26.22
CA PHE A 579 -24.03 -7.20 27.53
C PHE A 579 -25.07 -8.34 27.45
N GLY A 580 -25.38 -8.83 26.25
CA GLY A 580 -26.37 -9.88 25.97
C GLY A 580 -27.78 -9.33 25.70
N GLU A 581 -28.68 -10.16 25.16
CA GLU A 581 -30.03 -9.73 24.73
C GLU A 581 -30.88 -9.12 25.85
N SER A 582 -30.60 -9.45 27.12
CA SER A 582 -31.25 -8.86 28.31
C SER A 582 -30.55 -7.61 28.84
N ALA A 583 -29.64 -7.00 28.09
CA ALA A 583 -28.89 -5.81 28.52
C ALA A 583 -29.78 -4.62 28.94
N LYS A 584 -31.00 -4.53 28.40
CA LYS A 584 -31.98 -3.49 28.78
C LYS A 584 -32.55 -3.68 30.19
N ASP A 585 -32.45 -4.90 30.73
CA ASP A 585 -32.94 -5.27 32.06
C ASP A 585 -31.83 -5.25 33.13
N LEU A 586 -30.58 -4.99 32.73
CA LEU A 586 -29.46 -4.90 33.65
C LEU A 586 -29.52 -3.61 34.48
N THR A 587 -29.09 -3.71 35.74
CA THR A 587 -28.82 -2.53 36.56
C THR A 587 -27.40 -2.06 36.28
N TYR A 588 -27.26 -0.95 35.57
CA TYR A 588 -25.96 -0.33 35.31
C TYR A 588 -25.48 0.46 36.53
N LEU A 589 -24.18 0.39 36.78
CA LEU A 589 -23.49 1.13 37.83
C LEU A 589 -22.96 2.43 37.23
N ASP A 590 -21.65 2.62 37.23
CA ASP A 590 -20.98 3.74 36.60
C ASP A 590 -20.30 3.35 35.28
N ILE A 591 -20.03 4.38 34.47
CA ILE A 591 -19.14 4.30 33.32
C ILE A 591 -17.82 4.93 33.73
N ASP A 592 -16.78 4.11 33.80
CA ASP A 592 -15.43 4.57 34.05
C ASP A 592 -14.82 5.12 32.75
N VAL A 593 -14.34 6.35 32.84
CA VAL A 593 -13.70 7.07 31.73
C VAL A 593 -12.47 7.77 32.28
N SER A 594 -11.30 7.34 31.82
CA SER A 594 -10.02 7.91 32.25
C SER A 594 -9.93 9.41 31.93
N THR A 595 -9.01 10.10 32.61
CA THR A 595 -8.79 11.54 32.38
C THR A 595 -8.35 11.80 30.94
N GLU A 596 -7.54 10.91 30.40
CA GLU A 596 -7.03 10.92 29.04
C GLU A 596 -8.18 10.72 28.05
N ALA A 597 -9.04 9.72 28.27
CA ALA A 597 -10.21 9.45 27.43
C ALA A 597 -11.21 10.63 27.46
N ARG A 598 -11.47 11.22 28.63
CA ARG A 598 -12.32 12.42 28.76
C ARG A 598 -11.76 13.60 27.96
N LYS A 599 -10.44 13.81 28.02
CA LYS A 599 -9.76 14.88 27.29
C LYS A 599 -9.75 14.66 25.78
N ALA A 600 -9.51 13.41 25.34
CA ALA A 600 -9.48 13.01 23.94
C ALA A 600 -10.85 13.21 23.29
N LEU A 601 -11.90 12.62 23.87
CA LEU A 601 -13.28 12.71 23.37
C LEU A 601 -13.95 14.09 23.64
N GLY A 602 -13.35 14.90 24.52
CA GLY A 602 -13.88 16.20 24.90
C GLY A 602 -15.22 16.09 25.65
N LEU A 603 -15.29 15.21 26.64
CA LEU A 603 -16.51 14.95 27.42
C LEU A 603 -16.71 16.03 28.49
N ALA A 604 -17.69 16.91 28.30
CA ALA A 604 -18.08 17.93 29.28
C ALA A 604 -18.93 17.37 30.43
N SER A 605 -19.65 16.28 30.19
CA SER A 605 -20.44 15.54 31.17
C SER A 605 -20.07 14.06 31.13
N ALA A 606 -20.29 13.34 32.23
CA ALA A 606 -20.11 11.89 32.24
C ALA A 606 -21.13 11.24 31.28
N PRO A 607 -20.72 10.23 30.50
CA PRO A 607 -21.67 9.40 29.77
C PRO A 607 -22.53 8.61 30.76
N MET A 608 -23.69 8.15 30.30
CA MET A 608 -24.62 7.38 31.13
C MET A 608 -25.35 6.32 30.31
N ILE A 609 -25.89 5.31 30.98
CA ILE A 609 -26.80 4.35 30.35
C ILE A 609 -28.25 4.78 30.63
N GLU A 610 -29.05 4.91 29.58
CA GLU A 610 -30.47 5.22 29.66
C GLU A 610 -31.25 4.30 28.72
N GLY A 611 -32.20 3.53 29.26
CA GLY A 611 -32.98 2.57 28.49
C GLY A 611 -32.15 1.45 27.84
N GLY A 612 -31.02 1.08 28.46
CA GLY A 612 -30.07 0.09 27.94
C GLY A 612 -29.15 0.61 26.82
N ALA A 613 -29.20 1.91 26.50
CA ALA A 613 -28.34 2.53 25.51
C ALA A 613 -27.33 3.49 26.17
N LEU A 614 -26.12 3.52 25.63
CA LEU A 614 -25.09 4.49 25.99
C LEU A 614 -25.43 5.87 25.44
N LYS A 615 -25.62 6.84 26.34
CA LYS A 615 -25.74 8.27 26.04
C LYS A 615 -24.37 8.93 26.19
N ILE A 616 -23.87 9.50 25.11
CA ILE A 616 -22.54 10.13 25.10
C ILE A 616 -22.52 11.36 24.17
N TYR A 617 -21.85 12.42 24.62
CA TYR A 617 -21.67 13.67 23.88
C TYR A 617 -20.17 13.97 23.77
N CYS A 618 -19.58 13.61 22.63
CA CYS A 618 -18.18 13.91 22.32
C CYS A 618 -18.09 15.25 21.60
N THR A 619 -17.18 16.14 22.01
CA THR A 619 -16.98 17.44 21.33
C THR A 619 -15.85 17.41 20.31
N LYS A 620 -15.03 16.35 20.30
CA LYS A 620 -13.83 16.24 19.47
C LYS A 620 -13.84 14.94 18.67
N SER A 621 -13.28 14.98 17.46
CA SER A 621 -12.92 13.75 16.76
C SER A 621 -11.70 13.12 17.41
N ALA A 622 -11.90 11.95 18.01
CA ALA A 622 -10.90 11.17 18.73
C ALA A 622 -11.42 9.77 19.00
N SER A 623 -10.54 8.88 19.45
CA SER A 623 -10.85 7.53 19.86
C SER A 623 -10.34 7.25 21.26
N ALA A 624 -11.15 6.58 22.08
CA ALA A 624 -10.76 6.22 23.44
C ALA A 624 -11.60 5.05 23.98
N LYS A 625 -11.06 4.35 24.98
CA LYS A 625 -11.75 3.27 25.69
C LYS A 625 -12.54 3.82 26.88
N ILE A 626 -13.69 3.21 27.14
CA ILE A 626 -14.50 3.38 28.35
C ILE A 626 -14.82 2.02 28.95
N THR A 627 -15.06 1.95 30.26
CA THR A 627 -15.52 0.71 30.91
C THR A 627 -16.93 0.91 31.44
N VAL A 628 -17.88 0.14 30.92
CA VAL A 628 -19.27 0.11 31.41
C VAL A 628 -19.41 -1.02 32.43
N SER A 629 -19.94 -0.70 33.61
CA SER A 629 -20.18 -1.67 34.68
C SER A 629 -21.67 -1.90 34.89
N ALA A 630 -22.07 -3.15 35.12
CA ALA A 630 -23.46 -3.53 35.39
C ALA A 630 -23.54 -4.66 36.42
N ILE A 631 -24.74 -4.93 36.94
CA ILE A 631 -25.00 -6.01 37.89
C ILE A 631 -25.67 -7.18 37.14
N ALA A 632 -25.01 -8.33 37.13
CA ALA A 632 -25.60 -9.59 36.73
C ALA A 632 -26.38 -10.19 37.91
N GLY A 633 -27.72 -10.14 37.82
CA GLY A 633 -28.65 -10.76 38.76
C GLY A 633 -29.11 -9.84 39.89
N GLY A 634 -30.26 -9.18 39.73
CA GLY A 634 -30.83 -8.27 40.74
C GLY A 634 -30.37 -6.82 40.56
N SER A 635 -30.67 -5.97 41.55
CA SER A 635 -30.44 -4.51 41.50
C SER A 635 -29.43 -3.98 42.51
N GLN A 636 -28.80 -4.87 43.29
CA GLN A 636 -27.77 -4.53 44.27
C GLN A 636 -26.68 -5.58 44.25
N LEU A 637 -25.43 -5.17 44.51
CA LEU A 637 -24.30 -6.08 44.63
C LEU A 637 -24.44 -6.98 45.87
N GLY A 638 -24.09 -8.25 45.72
CA GLY A 638 -23.97 -9.19 46.84
C GLY A 638 -22.71 -8.92 47.67
N GLY A 639 -22.77 -9.24 48.97
CA GLY A 639 -21.62 -9.12 49.87
C GLY A 639 -22.02 -9.11 51.35
N GLY A 640 -21.20 -9.71 52.21
CA GLY A 640 -21.47 -9.84 53.65
C GLY A 640 -22.75 -10.63 53.91
N ASP A 641 -23.67 -10.04 54.67
CA ASP A 641 -24.92 -10.66 55.12
C ASP A 641 -26.05 -10.58 54.07
N LYS A 642 -25.78 -10.03 52.88
CA LYS A 642 -26.79 -9.76 51.84
C LYS A 642 -26.54 -10.59 50.57
N THR A 643 -27.57 -11.32 50.16
CA THR A 643 -27.63 -11.93 48.83
C THR A 643 -27.90 -10.84 47.79
N GLY A 644 -27.14 -10.82 46.70
CA GLY A 644 -27.26 -9.86 45.61
C GLY A 644 -26.57 -10.36 44.34
N GLY A 645 -26.48 -9.48 43.34
CA GLY A 645 -25.86 -9.76 42.06
C GLY A 645 -24.34 -9.63 42.04
N THR A 646 -23.76 -9.96 40.89
CA THR A 646 -22.32 -9.86 40.63
C THR A 646 -22.02 -8.70 39.70
N GLU A 647 -21.00 -7.90 40.00
CA GLU A 647 -20.53 -6.86 39.08
C GLU A 647 -19.93 -7.49 37.82
N ILE A 648 -20.35 -7.02 36.65
CA ILE A 648 -19.76 -7.34 35.35
C ILE A 648 -19.24 -6.06 34.71
N LYS A 649 -18.12 -6.16 34.00
CA LYS A 649 -17.47 -5.02 33.32
C LYS A 649 -17.26 -5.36 31.85
N ARG A 650 -17.49 -4.38 30.98
CA ARG A 650 -17.16 -4.44 29.56
C ARG A 650 -16.43 -3.18 29.15
N GLU A 651 -15.27 -3.36 28.56
CA GLU A 651 -14.56 -2.29 27.88
C GLU A 651 -15.16 -2.11 26.48
N ILE A 652 -15.41 -0.85 26.11
CA ILE A 652 -15.94 -0.45 24.81
C ILE A 652 -15.07 0.68 24.29
N SER A 653 -14.66 0.59 23.03
CA SER A 653 -13.98 1.66 22.31
C SER A 653 -15.01 2.63 21.73
N ILE A 654 -14.86 3.92 22.02
CA ILE A 654 -15.62 5.01 21.40
C ILE A 654 -14.78 5.59 20.29
N VAL A 655 -15.28 5.57 19.07
CA VAL A 655 -14.68 6.23 17.91
C VAL A 655 -15.54 7.43 17.54
N SER A 656 -15.14 8.62 17.98
CA SER A 656 -15.83 9.86 17.67
C SER A 656 -15.25 10.52 16.43
N ARG A 657 -16.10 10.88 15.47
CA ARG A 657 -15.72 11.56 14.22
C ARG A 657 -16.76 12.63 13.85
N GLY A 658 -16.32 13.74 13.26
CA GLY A 658 -17.24 14.71 12.64
C GLY A 658 -17.93 14.15 11.39
N VAL A 659 -17.23 13.26 10.69
CA VAL A 659 -17.65 12.44 9.55
C VAL A 659 -18.27 11.14 10.08
N TYR A 660 -19.58 10.96 9.92
CA TYR A 660 -20.34 9.87 10.56
C TYR A 660 -21.33 9.22 9.59
N SER A 661 -21.16 7.93 9.35
CA SER A 661 -22.17 7.08 8.72
C SER A 661 -23.10 6.53 9.82
N THR A 662 -24.42 6.66 9.63
CA THR A 662 -25.43 6.11 10.56
C THR A 662 -25.55 4.59 10.49
N ASN A 663 -24.88 3.95 9.53
CA ASN A 663 -25.16 2.58 9.12
C ASN A 663 -24.32 1.55 9.89
N GLY A 664 -23.67 1.94 10.98
CA GLY A 664 -22.98 1.03 11.89
C GLY A 664 -21.66 0.44 11.35
N GLY A 665 -21.24 0.76 10.12
CA GLY A 665 -19.96 0.34 9.54
C GLY A 665 -19.73 -1.18 9.60
N TRP A 666 -20.18 -1.91 8.58
CA TRP A 666 -19.93 -3.34 8.33
C TRP A 666 -19.28 -4.10 9.52
N LEU A 667 -20.13 -4.56 10.43
CA LEU A 667 -19.87 -5.64 11.37
C LEU A 667 -20.90 -6.73 11.13
#